data_AF-A0A1V4HSI0-F1
#
_entry.id   AF-A0A1V4HSI0-F1
#
_cell.length_a   1.000
_cell.length_b   1.000
_cell.length_c   1.000
_cell.angle_alpha   90.00
_cell.angle_beta   90.00
_cell.angle_gamma   90.00
#
_symmetry.space_group_name_H-M   'P 1'
#
loop_
_entity.id
_entity.type
_entity.pdbx_description
1 polymer ?
#
loop_
_entity_poly.entity_id
_entity_poly.type
_entity_poly.pdbx_seq_one_letter_code
_entity_poly.pdbx_strand_id
1 'polypeptide(L)'
;MLTELSKPVYIPSIEGSDIFNYMFRGRELELKYIGMIPSSLELNKLIATGLKLSPKKANGKLISSDIINVKFKQKVHSGNSLIKKLTAKVHMLDDNKSDYKQKLSEFVQLIESQIKEEKWREVSYSELRKKLYTEGFIYNGVKYVVYKRSSAKSRIGQCLFIKEKLYDPMIKWSRMNLEFRNRPQADEVDFPSLLAYESLVGSSIESTVTIHPNNILMLEDVESKFTRISNVVRTGKDGYLDSFTEESEIRNSLFDGESLLDAMYFSDGKSMMLLRNHMFKSAAFNCNIQEFLRSKCPNGIKYEDWKLQSMFKGEKVFAKDIHLITTPSSLKALKFNKIVGSPKKMWDYWKRIVIKDKCVFGVCKNEKKSKLGFGSDGNIIQQTSYQMLNSLPMTKEDVAKFTELEKEFIDQLKNNDDFFAAYIRDNANDINCNKMFADLYEHNDEISQTKIFRKFRTEIINGHVTHIKNGKVRLRGDYCVMLGNPMEFLYHAIGELNIKNPKSLALNYNEVYTTMFDFKEITGFRNPHTSPSNVLVANNINNKDIENYFNLTDNIVCVNAIGFPLQDILSGCDYDSDTVLLIDNDHLLSISKKLFEKYNVCINKVKSSKKKYKVSNEDMAIIDNELSNSQRYIGRTVNTGQLCMSRYWDLLNNGHSESELIGLMKKVDVVTVLSGICIDLAKKMFDININKEIDYVSKTSELKKEKPLFWKYVSQNRDIETTKYDCPMDLLFEEMTGLSYADRKNDIPIKDLLVNYDIKDSLRRQESRVFSYVENMVSKINNTYASNLTEEETDRRVDDIVKYYKFYIDKLKMSNETMYAILLKLSKNKKDKIASRLLSVLHASHKNLFLSAFSSKFTHL
;
A
#
# COMPACT_ATOMS: atom_id res chain seq x y z
N MET A 1 -18.65 -6.78 25.71
CA MET A 1 -17.64 -7.85 25.56
C MET A 1 -17.14 -7.86 24.13
N LEU A 2 -15.89 -7.49 23.89
CA LEU A 2 -15.24 -7.61 22.58
C LEU A 2 -15.16 -9.11 22.23
N THR A 3 -15.76 -9.53 21.13
CA THR A 3 -15.48 -10.87 20.58
C THR A 3 -14.00 -10.94 20.24
N GLU A 4 -13.28 -11.89 20.84
CA GLU A 4 -11.85 -12.07 20.62
C GLU A 4 -11.56 -12.21 19.11
N LEU A 5 -10.70 -11.33 18.58
CA LEU A 5 -10.36 -11.34 17.16
C LEU A 5 -9.54 -12.59 16.85
N SER A 6 -9.98 -13.35 15.85
CA SER A 6 -9.21 -14.51 15.38
C SER A 6 -7.85 -14.07 14.84
N LYS A 7 -6.79 -14.79 15.19
CA LYS A 7 -5.44 -14.59 14.64
C LYS A 7 -5.46 -14.79 13.11
N PRO A 8 -4.63 -14.06 12.33
CA PRO A 8 -4.53 -14.26 10.88
C PRO A 8 -4.20 -15.71 10.52
N VAL A 9 -4.74 -16.18 9.39
CA VAL A 9 -4.56 -17.56 8.91
C VAL A 9 -3.78 -17.54 7.60
N TYR A 10 -2.67 -18.27 7.55
CA TYR A 10 -1.84 -18.39 6.36
C TYR A 10 -2.41 -19.45 5.42
N ILE A 11 -2.46 -19.13 4.14
CA ILE A 11 -3.06 -19.97 3.09
C ILE A 11 -2.08 -20.19 1.94
N PRO A 12 -2.23 -21.28 1.16
CA PRO A 12 -1.44 -21.47 -0.05
C PRO A 12 -1.61 -20.30 -1.03
N SER A 13 -0.50 -19.84 -1.62
CA SER A 13 -0.51 -18.89 -2.76
C SER A 13 0.18 -19.53 -3.94
N ILE A 14 -0.56 -19.77 -5.03
CA ILE A 14 -0.18 -20.65 -6.14
C ILE A 14 -0.41 -19.94 -7.48
N GLU A 15 0.47 -20.13 -8.46
CA GLU A 15 0.18 -19.67 -9.83
C GLU A 15 -0.85 -20.59 -10.49
N GLY A 16 -1.83 -20.01 -11.20
CA GLY A 16 -2.82 -20.78 -11.94
C GLY A 16 -2.19 -21.73 -12.97
N SER A 17 -1.01 -21.39 -13.50
CA SER A 17 -0.28 -22.25 -14.42
C SER A 17 0.24 -23.51 -13.75
N ASP A 18 0.63 -23.44 -12.47
CA ASP A 18 1.02 -24.62 -11.69
C ASP A 18 -0.18 -25.53 -11.41
N ILE A 19 -1.36 -24.95 -11.14
CA ILE A 19 -2.62 -25.70 -11.00
C ILE A 19 -2.95 -26.44 -12.31
N PHE A 20 -2.83 -25.77 -13.46
CA PHE A 20 -3.04 -26.41 -14.77
C PHE A 20 -2.07 -27.58 -15.00
N ASN A 21 -0.78 -27.36 -14.74
CA ASN A 21 0.23 -28.41 -14.90
C ASN A 21 -0.03 -29.61 -13.97
N TYR A 22 -0.56 -29.37 -12.77
CA TYR A 22 -0.97 -30.45 -11.87
C TYR A 22 -2.15 -31.25 -12.42
N MET A 23 -3.25 -30.57 -12.78
CA MET A 23 -4.46 -31.26 -13.23
C MET A 23 -4.27 -32.04 -14.52
N PHE A 24 -3.50 -31.50 -15.47
CA PHE A 24 -3.45 -32.02 -16.83
C PHE A 24 -2.12 -32.66 -17.21
N ARG A 25 -1.02 -32.34 -16.53
CA ARG A 25 0.34 -32.83 -16.90
C ARG A 25 1.00 -33.68 -15.81
N GLY A 26 0.29 -34.03 -14.74
CA GLY A 26 0.80 -34.89 -13.66
C GLY A 26 1.92 -34.27 -12.83
N ARG A 27 2.12 -32.95 -12.89
CA ARG A 27 3.17 -32.26 -12.11
C ARG A 27 2.71 -32.11 -10.67
N GLU A 28 3.55 -32.49 -9.70
CA GLU A 28 3.22 -32.27 -8.29
C GLU A 28 2.99 -30.78 -7.96
N LEU A 29 1.97 -30.53 -7.11
CA LEU A 29 1.61 -29.19 -6.66
C LEU A 29 2.02 -29.00 -5.19
N GLU A 30 3.08 -28.21 -4.97
CA GLU A 30 3.57 -27.87 -3.64
C GLU A 30 2.77 -26.69 -3.05
N LEU A 31 2.09 -26.90 -1.91
CA LEU A 31 1.35 -25.85 -1.21
C LEU A 31 2.28 -24.97 -0.35
N LYS A 32 2.55 -23.75 -0.85
CA LYS A 32 3.33 -22.74 -0.13
C LYS A 32 2.42 -21.78 0.62
N TYR A 33 2.40 -21.86 1.95
CA TYR A 33 1.58 -21.04 2.86
C TYR A 33 2.13 -19.60 3.02
N ILE A 34 2.21 -18.87 1.91
CA ILE A 34 2.74 -17.50 1.84
C ILE A 34 1.65 -16.45 1.58
N GLY A 35 0.43 -16.90 1.29
CA GLY A 35 -0.78 -16.07 1.33
C GLY A 35 -1.33 -15.96 2.76
N MET A 36 -2.27 -15.03 2.98
CA MET A 36 -2.86 -14.80 4.30
C MET A 36 -4.29 -14.30 4.17
N ILE A 37 -5.18 -14.84 5.02
CA ILE A 37 -6.48 -14.24 5.34
C ILE A 37 -6.27 -13.45 6.64
N PRO A 38 -6.41 -12.11 6.61
CA PRO A 38 -6.21 -11.30 7.80
C PRO A 38 -7.32 -11.53 8.83
N SER A 39 -7.04 -11.15 10.08
CA SER A 39 -8.07 -10.95 11.10
C SER A 39 -9.15 -10.03 10.54
N SER A 40 -10.39 -10.53 10.46
CA SER A 40 -11.51 -9.88 9.77
C SER A 40 -12.83 -10.46 10.27
N LEU A 41 -13.94 -9.74 10.06
CA LEU A 41 -15.29 -10.26 10.34
C LEU A 41 -15.55 -11.56 9.57
N GLU A 42 -15.03 -11.61 8.35
CA GLU A 42 -15.15 -12.75 7.48
C GLU A 42 -14.32 -13.96 7.92
N LEU A 43 -13.11 -13.76 8.45
CA LEU A 43 -12.33 -14.87 9.02
C LEU A 43 -13.06 -15.48 10.22
N ASN A 44 -13.64 -14.65 11.08
CA ASN A 44 -14.47 -15.12 12.19
C ASN A 44 -15.66 -15.95 11.66
N LYS A 45 -16.32 -15.48 10.60
CA LYS A 45 -17.41 -16.21 9.96
C LYS A 45 -16.96 -17.52 9.32
N LEU A 46 -15.81 -17.54 8.65
CA LEU A 46 -15.21 -18.75 8.05
C LEU A 46 -14.95 -19.81 9.11
N ILE A 47 -14.35 -19.44 10.24
CA ILE A 47 -14.09 -20.35 11.37
C ILE A 47 -15.42 -20.88 11.92
N ALA A 48 -16.40 -20.03 12.15
CA ALA A 48 -17.74 -20.43 12.60
C ALA A 48 -18.47 -21.35 11.59
N THR A 49 -18.12 -21.27 10.32
CA THR A 49 -18.67 -22.10 9.22
C THR A 49 -17.88 -23.41 9.03
N GLY A 50 -16.81 -23.63 9.80
CA GLY A 50 -16.04 -24.87 9.80
C GLY A 50 -14.72 -24.83 9.01
N LEU A 51 -14.11 -23.65 8.87
CA LEU A 51 -12.74 -23.52 8.34
C LEU A 51 -11.76 -24.35 9.19
N LYS A 52 -11.05 -25.29 8.57
CA LYS A 52 -10.05 -26.11 9.26
C LYS A 52 -8.75 -25.34 9.46
N LEU A 53 -8.24 -25.36 10.68
CA LEU A 53 -6.99 -24.72 11.07
C LEU A 53 -6.00 -25.74 11.63
N SER A 54 -4.71 -25.56 11.34
CA SER A 54 -3.63 -26.29 11.98
C SER A 54 -2.46 -25.36 12.33
N PRO A 55 -1.76 -25.56 13.45
CA PRO A 55 -0.59 -24.76 13.79
C PRO A 55 0.67 -25.29 13.08
N LYS A 56 1.51 -24.39 12.56
CA LYS A 56 2.79 -24.73 11.95
C LYS A 56 3.84 -25.04 13.02
N LYS A 57 4.45 -26.23 12.98
CA LYS A 57 5.40 -26.72 14.00
C LYS A 57 6.59 -25.78 14.29
N ALA A 58 7.08 -25.06 13.28
CA ALA A 58 8.30 -24.24 13.43
C ALA A 58 8.06 -22.87 14.09
N ASN A 59 6.86 -22.31 14.00
CA ASN A 59 6.59 -20.93 14.44
C ASN A 59 5.17 -20.67 14.99
N GLY A 60 4.33 -21.71 15.12
CA GLY A 60 2.98 -21.60 15.67
C GLY A 60 1.95 -20.89 14.78
N LYS A 61 2.33 -20.43 13.57
CA LYS A 61 1.41 -19.76 12.64
C LYS A 61 0.24 -20.68 12.29
N LEU A 62 -1.00 -20.18 12.35
CA LEU A 62 -2.18 -20.92 11.93
C LEU A 62 -2.22 -21.01 10.40
N ILE A 63 -2.40 -22.22 9.87
CA ILE A 63 -2.49 -22.48 8.44
C ILE A 63 -3.83 -23.14 8.09
N SER A 64 -4.30 -22.91 6.87
CA SER A 64 -5.45 -23.62 6.30
C SER A 64 -5.26 -23.87 4.81
N SER A 65 -5.67 -25.06 4.35
CA SER A 65 -5.75 -25.38 2.92
C SER A 65 -7.18 -25.25 2.38
N ASP A 66 -8.16 -24.84 3.19
CA ASP A 66 -9.56 -24.74 2.76
C ASP A 66 -9.78 -23.57 1.79
N ILE A 67 -8.87 -22.60 1.79
CA ILE A 67 -8.83 -21.46 0.88
C ILE A 67 -7.43 -21.41 0.26
N ILE A 68 -7.36 -21.09 -1.03
CA ILE A 68 -6.13 -20.95 -1.81
C ILE A 68 -6.16 -19.61 -2.51
N ASN A 69 -5.11 -18.81 -2.39
CA ASN A 69 -4.90 -17.65 -3.23
C ASN A 69 -4.31 -18.09 -4.58
N VAL A 70 -5.00 -17.80 -5.67
CA VAL A 70 -4.55 -18.12 -7.03
C VAL A 70 -4.09 -16.86 -7.73
N LYS A 71 -2.88 -16.92 -8.29
CA LYS A 71 -2.23 -15.84 -9.02
C LYS A 71 -2.29 -16.12 -10.52
N PHE A 72 -2.57 -15.09 -11.32
CA PHE A 72 -2.65 -15.18 -12.77
C PHE A 72 -1.58 -14.31 -13.42
N LYS A 73 -0.31 -14.50 -13.02
CA LYS A 73 0.83 -13.74 -13.56
C LYS A 73 1.55 -14.45 -14.70
N GLN A 74 1.41 -15.77 -14.77
CA GLN A 74 2.11 -16.61 -15.74
C GLN A 74 1.11 -17.32 -16.65
N LYS A 75 1.45 -17.38 -17.94
CA LYS A 75 0.77 -18.25 -18.91
C LYS A 75 1.18 -19.70 -18.72
N VAL A 76 0.39 -20.64 -19.22
CA VAL A 76 0.82 -22.03 -19.37
C VAL A 76 1.70 -22.11 -20.61
N HIS A 77 2.97 -22.48 -20.45
CA HIS A 77 3.88 -22.65 -21.59
C HIS A 77 3.47 -23.84 -22.46
N SER A 78 3.62 -23.67 -23.77
CA SER A 78 3.52 -24.77 -24.73
C SER A 78 4.62 -25.81 -24.51
N GLY A 79 4.39 -27.05 -24.95
CA GLY A 79 5.39 -28.12 -24.91
C GLY A 79 6.69 -27.71 -25.62
N ASN A 80 6.59 -27.09 -26.81
CA ASN A 80 7.76 -26.59 -27.55
C ASN A 80 8.58 -25.54 -26.77
N SER A 81 7.89 -24.61 -26.09
CA SER A 81 8.57 -23.62 -25.24
C SER A 81 9.25 -24.26 -24.03
N LEU A 82 8.64 -25.29 -23.45
CA LEU A 82 9.21 -26.06 -22.35
C LEU A 82 10.42 -26.88 -22.78
N ILE A 83 10.33 -27.61 -23.90
CA ILE A 83 11.44 -28.36 -24.49
C ILE A 83 12.64 -27.43 -24.66
N LYS A 84 12.47 -26.29 -25.33
CA LYS A 84 13.55 -25.31 -25.53
C LYS A 84 14.21 -24.88 -24.21
N LYS A 85 13.42 -24.61 -23.17
CA LYS A 85 13.92 -24.22 -21.84
C LYS A 85 14.64 -25.37 -21.12
N LEU A 86 14.09 -26.57 -21.20
CA LEU A 86 14.62 -27.77 -20.53
C LEU A 86 15.92 -28.21 -21.21
N THR A 87 15.97 -28.26 -22.54
CA THR A 87 17.18 -28.58 -23.31
C THR A 87 18.30 -27.58 -23.01
N ALA A 88 18.01 -26.27 -23.02
CA ALA A 88 18.99 -25.26 -22.63
C ALA A 88 19.50 -25.48 -21.19
N LYS A 89 18.61 -25.84 -20.26
CA LYS A 89 18.98 -26.15 -18.88
C LYS A 89 19.84 -27.41 -18.78
N VAL A 90 19.58 -28.45 -19.57
CA VAL A 90 20.40 -29.67 -19.64
C VAL A 90 21.82 -29.34 -20.11
N HIS A 91 21.97 -28.48 -21.12
CA HIS A 91 23.28 -28.03 -21.60
C HIS A 91 24.06 -27.20 -20.58
N MET A 92 23.38 -26.44 -19.71
CA MET A 92 24.02 -25.60 -18.69
C MET A 92 24.35 -26.34 -17.37
N LEU A 93 23.92 -27.59 -17.20
CA LEU A 93 24.19 -28.35 -15.98
C LEU A 93 25.60 -28.97 -16.04
N ASP A 94 26.32 -28.93 -14.92
CA ASP A 94 27.59 -29.66 -14.76
C ASP A 94 27.40 -31.18 -14.86
N ASP A 95 28.44 -31.88 -15.30
CA ASP A 95 28.44 -33.34 -15.48
C ASP A 95 28.30 -34.12 -14.15
N ASN A 96 28.60 -33.48 -13.02
CA ASN A 96 28.41 -34.02 -11.67
C ASN A 96 26.92 -34.15 -11.25
N LYS A 97 25.97 -33.88 -12.16
CA LYS A 97 24.51 -34.02 -11.96
C LYS A 97 23.85 -34.92 -13.02
N SER A 98 24.53 -36.01 -13.41
CA SER A 98 24.10 -36.96 -14.45
C SER A 98 22.64 -37.44 -14.28
N ASP A 99 22.27 -37.86 -13.08
CA ASP A 99 20.91 -38.32 -12.73
C ASP A 99 19.82 -37.28 -12.99
N TYR A 100 20.12 -36.01 -12.72
CA TYR A 100 19.17 -34.91 -12.94
C TYR A 100 19.11 -34.53 -14.42
N LYS A 101 20.24 -34.57 -15.15
CA LYS A 101 20.25 -34.41 -16.61
C LYS A 101 19.39 -35.48 -17.28
N GLN A 102 19.55 -36.74 -16.89
CA GLN A 102 18.78 -37.85 -17.44
C GLN A 102 17.27 -37.67 -17.23
N LYS A 103 16.83 -37.35 -16.01
CA LYS A 103 15.41 -37.09 -15.71
C LYS A 103 14.82 -35.95 -16.55
N LEU A 104 15.61 -34.89 -16.78
CA LEU A 104 15.17 -33.77 -17.62
C LEU A 104 15.05 -34.19 -19.09
N SER A 105 15.99 -35.00 -19.61
CA SER A 105 15.96 -35.51 -20.97
C SER A 105 14.80 -36.48 -21.20
N GLU A 106 14.54 -37.40 -20.27
CA GLU A 106 13.37 -38.29 -20.30
C GLU A 106 12.06 -37.49 -20.31
N PHE A 107 11.99 -36.42 -19.51
CA PHE A 107 10.83 -35.54 -19.51
C PHE A 107 10.68 -34.77 -20.83
N VAL A 108 11.78 -34.35 -21.47
CA VAL A 108 11.74 -33.74 -22.81
C VAL A 108 11.17 -34.73 -23.84
N GLN A 109 11.66 -35.97 -23.87
CA GLN A 109 11.15 -37.02 -24.78
C GLN A 109 9.66 -37.31 -24.55
N LEU A 110 9.21 -37.32 -23.29
CA LEU A 110 7.80 -37.46 -22.96
C LEU A 110 6.96 -36.34 -23.58
N ILE A 111 7.41 -35.08 -23.44
CA ILE A 111 6.72 -33.92 -24.03
C ILE A 111 6.68 -34.04 -25.55
N GLU A 112 7.79 -34.41 -26.18
CA GLU A 112 7.88 -34.57 -27.65
C GLU A 112 6.89 -35.62 -28.16
N SER A 113 6.78 -36.78 -27.48
CA SER A 113 5.85 -37.84 -27.85
C SER A 113 4.38 -37.42 -27.73
N GLN A 114 4.07 -36.47 -26.84
CA GLN A 114 2.73 -36.01 -26.53
C GLN A 114 2.42 -34.62 -27.09
N ILE A 115 3.30 -34.02 -27.89
CA ILE A 115 3.27 -32.58 -28.21
C ILE A 115 1.97 -32.10 -28.87
N LYS A 116 1.27 -33.01 -29.56
CA LYS A 116 -0.01 -32.75 -30.24
C LYS A 116 -1.22 -32.75 -29.31
N GLU A 117 -1.09 -33.25 -28.08
CA GLU A 117 -2.18 -33.28 -27.10
C GLU A 117 -2.53 -31.87 -26.60
N GLU A 118 -3.83 -31.62 -26.34
CA GLU A 118 -4.35 -30.31 -25.91
C GLU A 118 -3.65 -29.78 -24.65
N LYS A 119 -3.27 -30.69 -23.73
CA LYS A 119 -2.57 -30.34 -22.48
C LYS A 119 -1.23 -29.64 -22.73
N TRP A 120 -0.61 -29.80 -23.89
CA TRP A 120 0.68 -29.18 -24.24
C TRP A 120 0.55 -27.90 -25.07
N ARG A 121 -0.67 -27.44 -25.36
CA ARG A 121 -0.89 -26.11 -25.95
C ARG A 121 -0.58 -25.01 -24.95
N GLU A 122 -0.23 -23.85 -25.49
CA GLU A 122 -0.11 -22.63 -24.69
C GLU A 122 -1.49 -22.16 -24.27
N VAL A 123 -1.65 -21.76 -23.01
CA VAL A 123 -2.87 -21.14 -22.50
C VAL A 123 -2.50 -19.79 -21.93
N SER A 124 -3.10 -18.72 -22.48
CA SER A 124 -2.85 -17.37 -21.99
C SER A 124 -3.34 -17.22 -20.55
N TYR A 125 -2.84 -16.22 -19.81
CA TYR A 125 -3.32 -15.96 -18.44
C TYR A 125 -4.81 -15.59 -18.42
N SER A 126 -5.33 -14.97 -19.49
CA SER A 126 -6.74 -14.59 -19.61
C SER A 126 -7.64 -15.81 -19.76
N GLU A 127 -7.29 -16.72 -20.66
CA GLU A 127 -8.00 -17.99 -20.87
C GLU A 127 -7.90 -18.89 -19.63
N LEU A 128 -6.71 -18.95 -19.02
CA LEU A 128 -6.49 -19.70 -17.80
C LEU A 128 -7.35 -19.19 -16.64
N ARG A 129 -7.47 -17.87 -16.50
CA ARG A 129 -8.36 -17.26 -15.50
C ARG A 129 -9.81 -17.61 -15.75
N LYS A 130 -10.27 -17.44 -16.99
CA LYS A 130 -11.63 -17.83 -17.39
C LYS A 130 -11.90 -19.29 -17.03
N LYS A 131 -11.01 -20.20 -17.45
CA LYS A 131 -11.11 -21.64 -17.19
C LYS A 131 -11.22 -21.96 -15.70
N LEU A 132 -10.27 -21.47 -14.89
CA LEU A 132 -10.29 -21.75 -13.45
C LEU A 132 -11.50 -21.11 -12.75
N TYR A 133 -11.96 -19.93 -13.17
CA TYR A 133 -13.14 -19.28 -12.58
C TYR A 133 -14.42 -20.07 -12.87
N THR A 134 -14.57 -20.60 -14.09
CA THR A 134 -15.78 -21.31 -14.51
C THR A 134 -15.80 -22.75 -14.01
N GLU A 135 -14.67 -23.45 -14.07
CA GLU A 135 -14.60 -24.90 -13.79
C GLU A 135 -14.12 -25.21 -12.38
N GLY A 136 -13.37 -24.30 -11.75
CA GLY A 136 -12.61 -24.59 -10.54
C GLY A 136 -11.39 -25.48 -10.81
N PHE A 137 -10.92 -26.15 -9.77
CA PHE A 137 -9.89 -27.19 -9.89
C PHE A 137 -10.03 -28.24 -8.77
N ILE A 138 -9.48 -29.43 -9.00
CA ILE A 138 -9.46 -30.51 -8.01
C ILE A 138 -8.03 -30.64 -7.48
N TYR A 139 -7.89 -30.72 -6.15
CA TYR A 139 -6.62 -31.02 -5.49
C TYR A 139 -6.86 -32.06 -4.39
N ASN A 140 -6.13 -33.18 -4.46
CA ASN A 140 -6.29 -34.34 -3.56
C ASN A 140 -7.76 -34.77 -3.38
N GLY A 141 -8.49 -34.89 -4.49
CA GLY A 141 -9.90 -35.31 -4.50
C GLY A 141 -10.90 -34.25 -4.02
N VAL A 142 -10.46 -33.03 -3.68
CA VAL A 142 -11.34 -31.94 -3.22
C VAL A 142 -11.44 -30.86 -4.29
N LYS A 143 -12.68 -30.45 -4.63
CA LYS A 143 -12.95 -29.37 -5.57
C LYS A 143 -12.88 -28.00 -4.91
N TYR A 144 -12.19 -27.08 -5.57
CA TYR A 144 -12.09 -25.67 -5.24
C TYR A 144 -12.76 -24.84 -6.32
N VAL A 145 -13.53 -23.83 -5.91
CA VAL A 145 -14.25 -22.91 -6.80
C VAL A 145 -13.79 -21.48 -6.54
N VAL A 146 -13.91 -20.62 -7.54
CA VAL A 146 -13.63 -19.18 -7.37
C VAL A 146 -14.53 -18.61 -6.29
N TYR A 147 -13.94 -17.85 -5.38
CA TYR A 147 -14.64 -17.32 -4.21
C TYR A 147 -14.88 -15.82 -4.34
N LYS A 148 -13.83 -15.02 -4.19
CA LYS A 148 -13.90 -13.55 -4.15
C LYS A 148 -12.51 -12.92 -4.23
N ARG A 149 -12.47 -11.59 -4.38
CA ARG A 149 -11.24 -10.79 -4.32
C ARG A 149 -11.50 -9.40 -3.76
N SER A 150 -10.52 -8.81 -3.09
CA SER A 150 -10.56 -7.37 -2.85
C SER A 150 -10.16 -6.60 -4.12
N SER A 151 -10.55 -5.33 -4.23
CA SER A 151 -10.14 -4.47 -5.35
C SER A 151 -8.62 -4.35 -5.49
N ALA A 152 -7.88 -4.42 -4.39
CA ALA A 152 -6.42 -4.42 -4.41
C ALA A 152 -5.87 -5.74 -5.01
N LYS A 153 -6.45 -6.89 -4.62
CA LYS A 153 -5.99 -8.20 -5.10
C LYS A 153 -6.33 -8.45 -6.57
N SER A 154 -7.47 -7.98 -7.07
CA SER A 154 -7.80 -8.10 -8.50
C SER A 154 -6.85 -7.31 -9.41
N ARG A 155 -6.41 -6.12 -8.98
CA ARG A 155 -5.45 -5.29 -9.72
C ARG A 155 -4.08 -5.97 -9.90
N ILE A 156 -3.67 -6.82 -8.96
CA ILE A 156 -2.44 -7.63 -9.06
C ILE A 156 -2.68 -9.03 -9.67
N GLY A 157 -3.87 -9.29 -10.21
CA GLY A 157 -4.24 -10.56 -10.84
C GLY A 157 -4.32 -11.73 -9.86
N GLN A 158 -4.83 -11.49 -8.65
CA GLN A 158 -5.01 -12.51 -7.61
C GLN A 158 -6.48 -12.66 -7.21
N CYS A 159 -6.89 -13.89 -6.92
CA CYS A 159 -8.24 -14.21 -6.46
C CYS A 159 -8.23 -15.40 -5.49
N LEU A 160 -9.14 -15.39 -4.52
CA LEU A 160 -9.30 -16.49 -3.59
C LEU A 160 -10.18 -17.58 -4.23
N PHE A 161 -9.75 -18.82 -4.06
CA PHE A 161 -10.50 -20.02 -4.33
C PHE A 161 -10.78 -20.72 -3.00
N ILE A 162 -11.97 -21.30 -2.86
CA ILE A 162 -12.41 -21.96 -1.63
C ILE A 162 -12.90 -23.37 -1.94
N LYS A 163 -12.78 -24.29 -0.99
CA LYS A 163 -13.45 -25.59 -1.08
C LYS A 163 -14.95 -25.39 -1.31
N GLU A 164 -15.48 -26.10 -2.30
CA GLU A 164 -16.87 -25.93 -2.77
C GLU A 164 -17.90 -25.97 -1.64
N LYS A 165 -17.73 -26.89 -0.67
CA LYS A 165 -18.61 -27.02 0.51
C LYS A 165 -18.72 -25.78 1.40
N LEU A 166 -17.73 -24.88 1.38
CA LEU A 166 -17.71 -23.64 2.17
C LEU A 166 -18.19 -22.43 1.36
N TYR A 167 -18.29 -22.55 0.04
CA TYR A 167 -18.59 -21.42 -0.85
C TYR A 167 -19.97 -20.81 -0.58
N ASP A 168 -21.03 -21.62 -0.64
CA ASP A 168 -22.41 -21.15 -0.56
C ASP A 168 -22.75 -20.44 0.76
N PRO A 169 -22.46 -21.00 1.95
CA PRO A 169 -22.74 -20.33 3.21
C PRO A 169 -22.01 -18.98 3.33
N MET A 170 -20.79 -18.91 2.78
CA MET A 170 -19.95 -17.74 2.90
C MET A 170 -20.32 -16.65 1.91
N ILE A 171 -20.54 -16.98 0.63
CA ILE A 171 -20.91 -15.97 -0.37
C ILE A 171 -22.29 -15.40 -0.09
N LYS A 172 -23.24 -16.23 0.38
CA LYS A 172 -24.56 -15.76 0.83
C LYS A 172 -24.41 -14.81 2.00
N TRP A 173 -23.58 -15.13 2.99
CA TRP A 173 -23.33 -14.22 4.12
C TRP A 173 -22.72 -12.89 3.69
N SER A 174 -21.65 -12.89 2.88
CA SER A 174 -21.00 -11.66 2.39
C SER A 174 -21.94 -10.79 1.52
N ARG A 175 -22.92 -11.42 0.86
CA ARG A 175 -23.97 -10.77 0.06
C ARG A 175 -25.26 -10.53 0.83
N MET A 176 -25.24 -10.67 2.15
CA MET A 176 -26.39 -10.52 3.04
C MET A 176 -27.60 -11.42 2.73
N ASN A 177 -27.44 -12.49 1.94
CA ASN A 177 -28.48 -13.34 1.36
C ASN A 177 -29.33 -12.68 0.26
N LEU A 178 -28.81 -11.63 -0.37
CA LEU A 178 -29.42 -11.04 -1.56
C LEU A 178 -29.06 -11.87 -2.81
N GLU A 179 -30.07 -12.16 -3.63
CA GLU A 179 -29.90 -12.88 -4.89
C GLU A 179 -29.60 -11.92 -6.05
N PHE A 180 -28.39 -11.97 -6.59
CA PHE A 180 -27.93 -11.10 -7.68
C PHE A 180 -27.98 -11.77 -9.06
N ARG A 181 -28.22 -13.09 -9.12
CA ARG A 181 -28.27 -13.87 -10.38
C ARG A 181 -29.68 -13.87 -10.98
N ASN A 182 -29.75 -14.17 -12.29
CA ASN A 182 -31.00 -14.38 -13.04
C ASN A 182 -32.02 -13.22 -12.90
N ARG A 183 -31.53 -11.98 -12.92
CA ARG A 183 -32.35 -10.77 -12.82
C ARG A 183 -32.78 -10.27 -14.21
N PRO A 184 -33.98 -9.67 -14.34
CA PRO A 184 -34.39 -9.00 -15.57
C PRO A 184 -33.39 -7.91 -15.97
N GLN A 185 -33.28 -7.62 -17.28
CA GLN A 185 -32.34 -6.63 -17.80
C GLN A 185 -32.57 -5.20 -17.26
N ALA A 186 -33.78 -4.88 -16.80
CA ALA A 186 -34.10 -3.60 -16.16
C ALA A 186 -33.50 -3.43 -14.74
N ASP A 187 -33.11 -4.55 -14.11
CA ASP A 187 -32.50 -4.64 -12.77
C ASP A 187 -31.00 -5.00 -12.86
N GLU A 188 -30.33 -4.52 -13.91
CA GLU A 188 -28.91 -4.75 -14.11
C GLU A 188 -28.09 -4.34 -12.88
N VAL A 189 -27.28 -5.29 -12.40
CA VAL A 189 -26.40 -5.14 -11.25
C VAL A 189 -25.07 -4.56 -11.72
N ASP A 190 -24.60 -3.51 -11.05
CA ASP A 190 -23.21 -3.06 -11.18
C ASP A 190 -22.28 -4.14 -10.59
N PHE A 191 -21.92 -5.10 -11.43
CA PHE A 191 -21.17 -6.28 -11.01
C PHE A 191 -19.74 -5.96 -10.55
N PRO A 192 -18.96 -5.06 -11.21
CA PRO A 192 -17.69 -4.59 -10.68
C PRO A 192 -17.80 -4.03 -9.25
N SER A 193 -18.81 -3.20 -8.99
CA SER A 193 -19.09 -2.68 -7.64
C SER A 193 -19.45 -3.79 -6.65
N LEU A 194 -20.29 -4.77 -7.05
CA LEU A 194 -20.66 -5.89 -6.18
C LEU A 194 -19.44 -6.69 -5.72
N LEU A 195 -18.54 -7.04 -6.66
CA LEU A 195 -17.30 -7.78 -6.36
C LEU A 195 -16.40 -7.02 -5.38
N ALA A 196 -16.38 -5.68 -5.47
CA ALA A 196 -15.64 -4.83 -4.53
C ALA A 196 -16.31 -4.80 -3.14
N TYR A 197 -17.63 -4.65 -3.08
CA TYR A 197 -18.37 -4.42 -1.84
C TYR A 197 -18.65 -5.70 -1.04
N GLU A 198 -18.85 -6.84 -1.68
CA GLU A 198 -19.00 -8.14 -0.99
C GLU A 198 -17.73 -8.52 -0.20
N SER A 199 -16.57 -7.99 -0.61
CA SER A 199 -15.28 -8.28 0.01
C SER A 199 -14.93 -7.33 1.17
N LEU A 200 -15.76 -6.33 1.48
CA LEU A 200 -15.47 -5.36 2.55
C LEU A 200 -15.38 -6.02 3.94
N VAL A 201 -16.17 -7.06 4.19
CA VAL A 201 -16.13 -7.86 5.43
C VAL A 201 -14.83 -8.66 5.62
N GLY A 202 -14.07 -8.86 4.54
CA GLY A 202 -12.75 -9.50 4.53
C GLY A 202 -11.58 -8.54 4.74
N SER A 203 -11.84 -7.26 5.01
CA SER A 203 -10.80 -6.27 5.31
C SER A 203 -10.07 -6.64 6.61
N SER A 204 -8.76 -6.38 6.66
CA SER A 204 -7.99 -6.53 7.91
C SER A 204 -8.50 -5.57 8.97
N ILE A 205 -8.69 -6.05 10.20
CA ILE A 205 -9.15 -5.25 11.34
C ILE A 205 -8.22 -5.40 12.54
N GLU A 206 -8.04 -4.31 13.27
CA GLU A 206 -7.24 -4.23 14.50
C GLU A 206 -8.10 -4.43 15.75
N SER A 207 -9.38 -4.07 15.68
CA SER A 207 -10.36 -4.22 16.76
C SER A 207 -11.78 -4.32 16.22
N THR A 208 -12.77 -4.44 17.10
CA THR A 208 -14.20 -4.37 16.75
C THR A 208 -14.91 -3.39 17.67
N VAL A 209 -16.01 -2.82 17.19
CA VAL A 209 -16.89 -1.94 17.96
C VAL A 209 -18.35 -2.37 17.71
N THR A 210 -19.22 -2.20 18.70
CA THR A 210 -20.63 -2.58 18.58
C THR A 210 -21.49 -1.33 18.43
N ILE A 211 -22.08 -1.14 17.25
CA ILE A 211 -22.94 0.03 16.96
C ILE A 211 -24.30 -0.49 16.54
N HIS A 212 -25.33 -0.19 17.33
CA HIS A 212 -26.67 -0.66 17.01
C HIS A 212 -27.25 0.14 15.83
N PRO A 213 -27.80 -0.49 14.77
CA PRO A 213 -28.25 0.23 13.58
C PRO A 213 -29.39 1.22 13.80
N ASN A 214 -30.15 1.09 14.90
CA ASN A 214 -31.17 2.08 15.27
C ASN A 214 -30.57 3.38 15.84
N ASN A 215 -29.29 3.39 16.18
CA ASN A 215 -28.57 4.55 16.71
C ASN A 215 -27.88 5.34 15.58
N ILE A 216 -28.23 5.05 14.33
CA ILE A 216 -27.65 5.65 13.13
C ILE A 216 -28.64 6.65 12.54
N LEU A 217 -28.24 7.91 12.44
CA LEU A 217 -28.92 8.92 11.64
C LEU A 217 -28.32 8.92 10.22
N MET A 218 -29.11 8.49 9.23
CA MET A 218 -28.74 8.53 7.81
C MET A 218 -29.23 9.85 7.19
N LEU A 219 -28.32 10.64 6.63
CA LEU A 219 -28.59 11.94 6.00
C LEU A 219 -28.31 11.91 4.49
N GLU A 220 -28.89 12.84 3.72
CA GLU A 220 -28.59 12.93 2.28
C GLU A 220 -27.14 13.36 2.04
N ASP A 221 -26.51 12.85 0.98
CA ASP A 221 -25.24 13.37 0.50
C ASP A 221 -25.41 14.83 0.03
N VAL A 222 -24.41 15.67 0.27
CA VAL A 222 -24.42 17.10 -0.09
C VAL A 222 -23.25 17.41 -1.01
N GLU A 223 -23.51 18.22 -2.04
CA GLU A 223 -22.50 18.68 -3.01
C GLU A 223 -22.40 20.21 -2.98
N SER A 224 -21.16 20.73 -3.01
CA SER A 224 -20.89 22.12 -3.36
C SER A 224 -20.67 22.23 -4.87
N LYS A 225 -21.30 23.23 -5.50
CA LYS A 225 -21.23 23.49 -6.95
C LYS A 225 -20.86 24.95 -7.19
N PHE A 226 -19.82 25.17 -7.98
CA PHE A 226 -19.35 26.51 -8.33
C PHE A 226 -18.58 26.47 -9.65
N THR A 227 -18.38 27.62 -10.26
CA THR A 227 -17.77 27.75 -11.58
C THR A 227 -16.38 28.35 -11.48
N ARG A 228 -15.41 27.82 -12.23
CA ARG A 228 -14.05 28.38 -12.36
C ARG A 228 -13.51 28.10 -13.77
N ILE A 229 -12.55 28.91 -14.21
CA ILE A 229 -11.69 28.54 -15.34
C ILE A 229 -10.89 27.30 -14.94
N SER A 230 -10.93 26.26 -15.78
CA SER A 230 -10.28 24.99 -15.50
C SER A 230 -9.78 24.32 -16.77
N ASN A 231 -8.87 23.36 -16.62
CA ASN A 231 -8.38 22.53 -17.71
C ASN A 231 -9.24 21.27 -17.82
N VAL A 232 -10.20 21.28 -18.74
CA VAL A 232 -11.16 20.18 -18.91
C VAL A 232 -10.57 19.12 -19.83
N VAL A 233 -10.38 17.91 -19.31
CA VAL A 233 -9.85 16.77 -20.07
C VAL A 233 -10.99 15.93 -20.64
N ARG A 234 -11.00 15.78 -21.97
CA ARG A 234 -11.97 14.97 -22.72
C ARG A 234 -11.38 14.49 -24.04
N THR A 235 -12.07 13.58 -24.72
CA THR A 235 -11.67 13.12 -26.05
C THR A 235 -11.70 14.28 -27.05
N GLY A 236 -10.56 14.58 -27.65
CA GLY A 236 -10.36 15.57 -28.70
C GLY A 236 -10.80 15.07 -30.08
N LYS A 237 -10.57 15.91 -31.09
CA LYS A 237 -10.99 15.64 -32.48
C LYS A 237 -10.23 14.49 -33.15
N ASP A 238 -8.99 14.24 -32.71
CA ASP A 238 -8.11 13.18 -33.20
C ASP A 238 -8.40 11.81 -32.56
N GLY A 239 -9.37 11.75 -31.64
CA GLY A 239 -9.78 10.53 -30.95
C GLY A 239 -8.96 10.20 -29.68
N TYR A 240 -7.98 11.04 -29.31
CA TYR A 240 -7.21 10.92 -28.07
C TYR A 240 -7.69 11.93 -27.02
N LEU A 241 -7.29 11.78 -25.77
CA LEU A 241 -7.56 12.77 -24.74
C LEU A 241 -6.75 14.05 -24.99
N ASP A 242 -7.41 15.18 -24.81
CA ASP A 242 -6.81 16.52 -24.86
C ASP A 242 -7.36 17.40 -23.73
N SER A 243 -6.65 18.50 -23.46
CA SER A 243 -6.97 19.48 -22.42
C SER A 243 -7.45 20.79 -23.03
N PHE A 244 -8.58 21.28 -22.52
CA PHE A 244 -9.24 22.50 -22.97
C PHE A 244 -9.43 23.45 -21.79
N THR A 245 -8.81 24.63 -21.86
CA THR A 245 -9.04 25.68 -20.87
C THR A 245 -10.38 26.34 -21.17
N GLU A 246 -11.35 26.14 -20.28
CA GLU A 246 -12.70 26.67 -20.40
C GLU A 246 -13.28 26.96 -19.02
N GLU A 247 -14.32 27.79 -18.98
CA GLU A 247 -15.15 27.92 -17.78
C GLU A 247 -15.92 26.61 -17.55
N SER A 248 -15.82 26.05 -16.35
CA SER A 248 -16.44 24.77 -16.01
C SER A 248 -16.99 24.73 -14.60
N GLU A 249 -18.08 23.98 -14.42
CA GLU A 249 -18.67 23.69 -13.11
C GLU A 249 -17.84 22.62 -12.39
N ILE A 250 -17.36 22.96 -11.20
CA ILE A 250 -16.70 22.07 -10.25
C ILE A 250 -17.74 21.55 -9.26
N ARG A 251 -17.61 20.27 -8.89
CA ARG A 251 -18.50 19.59 -7.95
C ARG A 251 -17.68 18.88 -6.89
N ASN A 252 -17.86 19.27 -5.64
CA ASN A 252 -17.24 18.57 -4.51
C ASN A 252 -18.32 17.94 -3.63
N SER A 253 -18.16 16.67 -3.31
CA SER A 253 -18.95 16.02 -2.25
C SER A 253 -18.49 16.52 -0.89
N LEU A 254 -19.37 16.78 0.08
CA LEU A 254 -18.92 17.27 1.39
C LEU A 254 -18.54 16.14 2.37
N PHE A 255 -19.25 15.01 2.31
CA PHE A 255 -19.19 13.95 3.34
C PHE A 255 -18.91 12.55 2.76
N ASP A 256 -18.43 12.43 1.52
CA ASP A 256 -18.28 11.12 0.85
C ASP A 256 -17.29 10.21 1.60
N GLY A 257 -17.84 9.15 2.19
CA GLY A 257 -17.05 8.10 2.84
C GLY A 257 -16.70 8.34 4.30
N GLU A 258 -17.16 9.44 4.90
CA GLU A 258 -17.00 9.73 6.33
C GLU A 258 -18.32 9.61 7.11
N SER A 259 -18.20 9.63 8.43
CA SER A 259 -19.30 9.67 9.40
C SER A 259 -18.81 10.33 10.70
N LEU A 260 -19.75 10.81 11.50
CA LEU A 260 -19.49 11.26 12.87
C LEU A 260 -19.93 10.18 13.83
N LEU A 261 -19.08 9.79 14.77
CA LEU A 261 -19.37 8.79 15.80
C LEU A 261 -19.17 9.42 17.17
N ASP A 262 -20.12 9.17 18.07
CA ASP A 262 -20.12 9.77 19.40
C ASP A 262 -18.86 9.41 20.19
N ALA A 263 -18.35 10.37 20.94
CA ALA A 263 -17.10 10.27 21.69
C ALA A 263 -17.03 9.06 22.62
N MET A 264 -18.18 8.57 23.11
CA MET A 264 -18.22 7.41 24.00
C MET A 264 -17.68 6.10 23.37
N TYR A 265 -17.51 6.05 22.05
CA TYR A 265 -16.94 4.89 21.35
C TYR A 265 -15.42 4.92 21.27
N PHE A 266 -14.78 6.05 21.55
CA PHE A 266 -13.34 6.24 21.38
C PHE A 266 -12.59 6.04 22.69
N SER A 267 -11.37 5.51 22.57
CA SER A 267 -10.38 5.55 23.64
C SER A 267 -9.54 6.82 23.49
N ASP A 268 -8.92 7.27 24.57
CA ASP A 268 -7.98 8.40 24.56
C ASP A 268 -6.94 8.28 23.43
N GLY A 269 -6.66 9.41 22.79
CA GLY A 269 -5.65 9.52 21.72
C GLY A 269 -6.09 8.93 20.36
N LYS A 270 -7.39 8.73 20.12
CA LYS A 270 -7.94 8.34 18.81
C LYS A 270 -9.11 9.22 18.41
N SER A 271 -9.13 9.57 17.12
CA SER A 271 -10.07 10.53 16.54
C SER A 271 -10.80 9.95 15.35
N MET A 272 -10.31 8.85 14.76
CA MET A 272 -10.95 8.22 13.61
C MET A 272 -10.93 6.70 13.74
N MET A 273 -12.05 6.07 13.42
CA MET A 273 -12.17 4.62 13.22
C MET A 273 -12.60 4.32 11.79
N LEU A 274 -11.78 3.61 11.02
CA LEU A 274 -12.17 3.16 9.69
C LEU A 274 -13.05 1.91 9.80
N LEU A 275 -14.37 2.10 9.79
CA LEU A 275 -15.37 1.07 10.03
C LEU A 275 -15.63 0.21 8.79
N ARG A 276 -15.83 -1.09 9.03
CA ARG A 276 -16.30 -2.07 8.04
C ARG A 276 -17.43 -2.91 8.61
N ASN A 277 -18.44 -3.11 7.77
CA ASN A 277 -19.48 -4.11 7.96
C ASN A 277 -19.95 -4.59 6.56
N HIS A 278 -21.03 -5.38 6.47
CA HIS A 278 -21.67 -5.79 5.23
C HIS A 278 -21.90 -4.61 4.30
N MET A 279 -21.13 -4.52 3.22
CA MET A 279 -21.19 -3.44 2.24
C MET A 279 -21.20 -2.02 2.86
N PHE A 280 -20.60 -1.86 4.04
CA PHE A 280 -20.46 -0.58 4.74
C PHE A 280 -18.98 -0.25 4.90
N LYS A 281 -18.60 0.97 4.50
CA LYS A 281 -17.25 1.52 4.61
C LYS A 281 -17.38 2.99 4.95
N SER A 282 -16.88 3.38 6.13
CA SER A 282 -16.86 4.78 6.55
C SER A 282 -15.67 5.08 7.44
N ALA A 283 -15.04 6.24 7.30
CA ALA A 283 -14.16 6.82 8.31
C ALA A 283 -15.02 7.56 9.34
N ALA A 284 -15.17 6.98 10.53
CA ALA A 284 -15.98 7.53 11.60
C ALA A 284 -15.12 8.39 12.52
N PHE A 285 -15.44 9.68 12.64
CA PHE A 285 -14.67 10.66 13.40
C PHE A 285 -15.27 10.92 14.79
N ASN A 286 -14.39 11.12 15.77
CA ASN A 286 -14.70 11.33 17.19
C ASN A 286 -15.36 12.70 17.39
N CYS A 287 -16.65 12.67 17.69
CA CYS A 287 -17.50 13.85 17.79
C CYS A 287 -18.34 13.81 19.06
N ASN A 288 -18.50 14.96 19.71
CA ASN A 288 -19.39 15.14 20.86
C ASN A 288 -20.84 15.33 20.38
N ILE A 289 -21.39 14.32 19.67
CA ILE A 289 -22.71 14.39 19.03
C ILE A 289 -23.78 14.70 20.07
N GLN A 290 -23.78 14.01 21.21
CA GLN A 290 -24.77 14.23 22.26
C GLN A 290 -24.71 15.65 22.84
N GLU A 291 -23.52 16.24 22.97
CA GLU A 291 -23.36 17.61 23.45
C GLU A 291 -23.88 18.64 22.44
N PHE A 292 -23.54 18.48 21.16
CA PHE A 292 -24.05 19.31 20.08
C PHE A 292 -25.58 19.27 20.01
N LEU A 293 -26.16 18.07 20.04
CA LEU A 293 -27.61 17.93 19.97
C LEU A 293 -28.31 18.52 21.20
N ARG A 294 -27.72 18.42 22.41
CA ARG A 294 -28.29 19.09 23.59
C ARG A 294 -28.24 20.60 23.47
N SER A 295 -27.12 21.16 22.99
CA SER A 295 -26.96 22.61 22.85
C SER A 295 -27.86 23.21 21.77
N LYS A 296 -28.22 22.41 20.76
CA LYS A 296 -29.11 22.80 19.64
C LYS A 296 -30.56 22.34 19.80
N CYS A 297 -30.94 21.76 20.94
CA CYS A 297 -32.31 21.32 21.18
C CYS A 297 -33.29 22.50 21.10
N PRO A 298 -34.37 22.43 20.29
CA PRO A 298 -35.31 23.53 20.13
C PRO A 298 -35.99 23.93 21.44
N ASN A 299 -36.21 25.23 21.62
CA ASN A 299 -36.95 25.76 22.77
C ASN A 299 -38.35 25.14 22.87
N GLY A 300 -38.73 24.70 24.07
CA GLY A 300 -40.05 24.09 24.33
C GLY A 300 -40.13 22.59 24.05
N ILE A 301 -39.06 21.95 23.56
CA ILE A 301 -38.96 20.49 23.42
C ILE A 301 -37.95 19.95 24.44
N LYS A 302 -38.32 18.90 25.18
CA LYS A 302 -37.35 18.18 26.04
C LYS A 302 -36.41 17.37 25.16
N TYR A 303 -35.10 17.41 25.44
CA TYR A 303 -34.09 16.68 24.68
C TYR A 303 -34.44 15.20 24.48
N GLU A 304 -34.97 14.56 25.54
CA GLU A 304 -35.39 13.16 25.55
C GLU A 304 -36.48 12.80 24.54
N ASP A 305 -37.27 13.80 24.13
CA ASP A 305 -38.41 13.68 23.22
C ASP A 305 -38.10 14.27 21.82
N TRP A 306 -36.96 14.96 21.67
CA TRP A 306 -36.58 15.56 20.40
C TRP A 306 -36.22 14.48 19.39
N LYS A 307 -36.78 14.59 18.18
CA LYS A 307 -36.62 13.62 17.10
C LYS A 307 -36.10 14.31 15.84
N LEU A 308 -35.02 13.77 15.29
CA LEU A 308 -34.42 14.24 14.04
C LEU A 308 -34.89 13.40 12.86
N GLN A 309 -35.06 14.04 11.72
CA GLN A 309 -35.52 13.43 10.48
C GLN A 309 -34.33 12.78 9.76
N SER A 310 -34.44 11.50 9.40
CA SER A 310 -33.47 10.89 8.48
C SER A 310 -33.80 11.25 7.03
N MET A 311 -32.90 10.93 6.10
CA MET A 311 -33.17 11.08 4.65
C MET A 311 -34.37 10.25 4.16
N PHE A 312 -34.81 9.25 4.92
CA PHE A 312 -35.97 8.43 4.58
C PHE A 312 -37.24 9.06 5.14
N LYS A 313 -38.08 9.59 4.25
CA LYS A 313 -39.35 10.23 4.61
C LYS A 313 -40.14 9.44 5.66
N GLY A 314 -40.44 10.08 6.79
CA GLY A 314 -41.23 9.51 7.88
C GLY A 314 -40.44 8.69 8.91
N GLU A 315 -39.16 8.39 8.66
CA GLU A 315 -38.27 7.83 9.68
C GLU A 315 -37.65 8.96 10.51
N LYS A 316 -37.87 8.90 11.82
CA LYS A 316 -37.28 9.82 12.79
C LYS A 316 -36.54 9.04 13.86
N VAL A 317 -35.43 9.58 14.33
CA VAL A 317 -34.59 9.00 15.40
C VAL A 317 -34.59 9.98 16.56
N PHE A 318 -34.70 9.49 17.80
CA PHE A 318 -34.58 10.36 18.97
C PHE A 318 -33.15 10.90 19.07
N ALA A 319 -33.00 12.19 19.38
CA ALA A 319 -31.70 12.86 19.45
C ALA A 319 -30.73 12.13 20.41
N LYS A 320 -31.25 11.68 21.56
CA LYS A 320 -30.48 10.91 22.55
C LYS A 320 -29.98 9.54 22.07
N ASP A 321 -30.64 8.95 21.07
CA ASP A 321 -30.31 7.63 20.56
C ASP A 321 -29.31 7.71 19.40
N ILE A 322 -28.98 8.92 18.91
CA ILE A 322 -28.10 9.11 17.76
C ILE A 322 -26.65 9.07 18.20
N HIS A 323 -25.98 8.01 17.78
CA HIS A 323 -24.58 7.75 18.08
C HIS A 323 -23.69 7.84 16.84
N LEU A 324 -24.25 7.60 15.66
CA LEU A 324 -23.54 7.66 14.39
C LEU A 324 -24.36 8.49 13.40
N ILE A 325 -23.75 9.52 12.81
CA ILE A 325 -24.31 10.31 11.72
C ILE A 325 -23.54 9.95 10.45
N THR A 326 -24.25 9.53 9.40
CA THR A 326 -23.61 9.03 8.16
C THR A 326 -24.47 9.36 6.93
N THR A 327 -23.92 9.19 5.74
CA THR A 327 -24.66 9.35 4.47
C THR A 327 -24.68 8.07 3.62
N PRO A 328 -25.51 8.00 2.54
CA PRO A 328 -25.55 6.87 1.61
C PRO A 328 -24.22 6.48 1.01
N SER A 329 -23.33 7.46 0.82
CA SER A 329 -21.97 7.22 0.35
C SER A 329 -21.26 6.15 1.19
N SER A 330 -21.45 6.10 2.50
CA SER A 330 -20.84 5.11 3.40
C SER A 330 -21.50 3.72 3.35
N LEU A 331 -22.80 3.65 3.03
CA LEU A 331 -23.57 2.41 2.92
C LEU A 331 -23.71 1.95 1.46
N LYS A 332 -22.66 1.30 0.95
CA LYS A 332 -22.58 0.83 -0.45
C LYS A 332 -23.70 -0.16 -0.82
N ALA A 333 -24.32 -0.83 0.16
CA ALA A 333 -25.52 -1.66 -0.05
C ALA A 333 -26.67 -0.92 -0.74
N LEU A 334 -26.82 0.40 -0.51
CA LEU A 334 -27.89 1.20 -1.10
C LEU A 334 -27.80 1.28 -2.63
N LYS A 335 -26.63 1.03 -3.24
CA LYS A 335 -26.51 0.92 -4.70
C LYS A 335 -27.32 -0.24 -5.29
N PHE A 336 -27.61 -1.27 -4.49
CA PHE A 336 -28.35 -2.46 -4.91
C PHE A 336 -29.81 -2.43 -4.46
N ASN A 337 -30.34 -1.26 -4.12
CA ASN A 337 -31.67 -1.12 -3.55
C ASN A 337 -32.82 -1.69 -4.43
N LYS A 338 -32.65 -1.71 -5.76
CA LYS A 338 -33.62 -2.29 -6.70
C LYS A 338 -33.95 -3.76 -6.37
N ILE A 339 -32.98 -4.51 -5.83
CA ILE A 339 -33.14 -5.92 -5.46
C ILE A 339 -34.25 -6.13 -4.42
N VAL A 340 -34.44 -5.15 -3.55
CA VAL A 340 -35.47 -5.15 -2.49
C VAL A 340 -36.55 -4.09 -2.73
N GLY A 341 -36.51 -3.41 -3.88
CA GLY A 341 -37.53 -2.49 -4.39
C GLY A 341 -37.39 -1.01 -4.02
N SER A 342 -36.60 -0.63 -3.01
CA SER A 342 -36.36 0.80 -2.70
C SER A 342 -35.17 1.02 -1.76
N PRO A 343 -34.56 2.23 -1.74
CA PRO A 343 -33.50 2.57 -0.79
C PRO A 343 -33.89 2.34 0.68
N LYS A 344 -35.12 2.72 1.07
CA LYS A 344 -35.62 2.50 2.44
C LYS A 344 -35.73 1.02 2.79
N LYS A 345 -36.29 0.19 1.89
CA LYS A 345 -36.35 -1.26 2.11
C LYS A 345 -34.95 -1.88 2.23
N MET A 346 -33.96 -1.37 1.49
CA MET A 346 -32.58 -1.81 1.60
C MET A 346 -31.95 -1.40 2.93
N TRP A 347 -32.20 -0.18 3.38
CA TRP A 347 -31.78 0.28 4.71
C TRP A 347 -32.34 -0.63 5.82
N ASP A 348 -33.65 -0.89 5.82
CA ASP A 348 -34.28 -1.76 6.83
C ASP A 348 -33.82 -3.22 6.71
N TYR A 349 -33.54 -3.71 5.50
CA TYR A 349 -32.93 -5.01 5.27
C TYR A 349 -31.53 -5.09 5.89
N TRP A 350 -30.68 -4.11 5.61
CA TRP A 350 -29.33 -4.03 6.15
C TRP A 350 -29.33 -3.98 7.68
N LYS A 351 -30.18 -3.13 8.29
CA LYS A 351 -30.33 -3.06 9.76
C LYS A 351 -30.60 -4.45 10.36
N ARG A 352 -31.53 -5.21 9.78
CA ARG A 352 -31.86 -6.57 10.26
C ARG A 352 -30.68 -7.54 10.17
N ILE A 353 -29.90 -7.46 9.09
CA ILE A 353 -28.72 -8.31 8.91
C ILE A 353 -27.64 -7.96 9.94
N VAL A 354 -27.37 -6.68 10.15
CA VAL A 354 -26.38 -6.22 11.13
C VAL A 354 -26.79 -6.60 12.56
N ILE A 355 -28.07 -6.45 12.91
CA ILE A 355 -28.61 -6.90 14.20
C ILE A 355 -28.44 -8.41 14.39
N LYS A 356 -28.75 -9.21 13.35
CA LYS A 356 -28.55 -10.66 13.37
C LYS A 356 -27.07 -11.04 13.58
N ASP A 357 -26.16 -10.25 13.04
CA ASP A 357 -24.71 -10.38 13.23
C ASP A 357 -24.20 -9.59 14.44
N LYS A 358 -25.06 -9.38 15.45
CA LYS A 358 -24.73 -8.83 16.77
C LYS A 358 -24.17 -7.40 16.74
N CYS A 359 -24.49 -6.63 15.70
CA CYS A 359 -24.11 -5.23 15.57
C CYS A 359 -22.60 -4.96 15.56
N VAL A 360 -21.78 -5.96 15.19
CA VAL A 360 -20.32 -5.86 15.25
C VAL A 360 -19.75 -5.21 14.00
N PHE A 361 -19.07 -4.09 14.16
CA PHE A 361 -18.28 -3.42 13.11
C PHE A 361 -16.81 -3.72 13.32
N GLY A 362 -16.10 -3.96 12.23
CA GLY A 362 -14.65 -4.10 12.23
C GLY A 362 -13.97 -2.74 12.12
N VAL A 363 -12.94 -2.50 12.93
CA VAL A 363 -12.12 -1.27 12.87
C VAL A 363 -10.82 -1.60 12.13
N CYS A 364 -10.69 -1.10 10.90
CA CYS A 364 -9.55 -1.40 10.02
C CYS A 364 -8.25 -0.71 10.42
N LYS A 365 -8.34 0.58 10.75
CA LYS A 365 -7.23 1.43 11.18
C LYS A 365 -7.80 2.64 11.92
N ASN A 366 -6.93 3.29 12.66
CA ASN A 366 -7.11 4.65 13.17
C ASN A 366 -6.04 5.55 12.51
N GLU A 367 -6.09 6.86 12.75
CA GLU A 367 -5.00 7.77 12.39
C GLU A 367 -3.70 7.39 13.16
N LYS A 368 -2.54 7.62 12.54
CA LYS A 368 -1.23 7.23 13.10
C LYS A 368 -0.20 8.31 12.82
N LYS A 369 0.62 8.63 13.84
CA LYS A 369 1.80 9.49 13.72
C LYS A 369 2.87 8.86 12.82
N SER A 370 3.68 9.71 12.17
CA SER A 370 4.87 9.30 11.40
C SER A 370 5.76 8.37 12.21
N LYS A 371 6.35 7.39 11.52
CA LYS A 371 7.39 6.51 12.07
C LYS A 371 8.81 7.03 11.81
N LEU A 372 8.94 8.17 11.10
CA LEU A 372 10.25 8.75 10.77
C LEU A 372 10.84 9.58 11.91
N GLY A 373 10.10 9.73 13.01
CA GLY A 373 10.57 10.37 14.24
C GLY A 373 10.47 11.88 14.20
N PHE A 374 11.38 12.53 14.92
CA PHE A 374 11.43 13.97 15.12
C PHE A 374 12.77 14.54 14.60
N GLY A 375 12.74 15.80 14.17
CA GLY A 375 13.95 16.58 13.89
C GLY A 375 14.71 16.90 15.17
N SER A 376 15.90 17.50 15.02
CA SER A 376 16.71 18.00 16.14
C SER A 376 16.01 19.08 16.97
N ASP A 377 15.04 19.76 16.36
CA ASP A 377 14.16 20.78 16.94
C ASP A 377 12.94 20.18 17.68
N GLY A 378 12.81 18.85 17.72
CA GLY A 378 11.68 18.16 18.33
C GLY A 378 10.40 18.16 17.49
N ASN A 379 10.43 18.66 16.26
CA ASN A 379 9.27 18.68 15.37
C ASN A 379 9.11 17.34 14.63
N ILE A 380 7.86 16.94 14.37
CA ILE A 380 7.57 15.73 13.60
C ILE A 380 8.09 15.88 12.17
N ILE A 381 8.74 14.85 11.65
CA ILE A 381 9.25 14.84 10.27
C ILE A 381 8.57 13.78 9.41
N GLN A 382 8.37 14.14 8.15
CA GLN A 382 7.86 13.27 7.12
C GLN A 382 8.61 13.50 5.81
N GLN A 383 8.66 12.47 4.97
CA GLN A 383 9.38 12.51 3.71
C GLN A 383 8.47 12.83 2.52
N THR A 384 9.02 13.54 1.55
CA THR A 384 8.39 13.81 0.26
C THR A 384 8.41 12.58 -0.67
N SER A 385 7.89 12.76 -1.89
CA SER A 385 8.08 11.81 -2.99
C SER A 385 8.67 12.53 -4.21
N TYR A 386 9.32 11.78 -5.10
CA TYR A 386 9.83 12.36 -6.35
C TYR A 386 8.74 13.08 -7.15
N GLN A 387 7.50 12.59 -7.08
CA GLN A 387 6.34 13.19 -7.71
C GLN A 387 6.07 14.61 -7.22
N MET A 388 6.17 14.81 -5.90
CA MET A 388 5.94 16.10 -5.24
C MET A 388 7.09 17.07 -5.48
N LEU A 389 8.35 16.61 -5.45
CA LEU A 389 9.48 17.50 -5.70
C LEU A 389 9.55 17.94 -7.17
N ASN A 390 9.25 17.04 -8.09
CA ASN A 390 9.34 17.31 -9.53
C ASN A 390 8.17 18.12 -10.09
N SER A 391 7.10 18.35 -9.31
CA SER A 391 6.03 19.29 -9.68
C SER A 391 6.33 20.73 -9.26
N LEU A 392 7.39 20.95 -8.48
CA LEU A 392 7.79 22.27 -7.97
C LEU A 392 8.84 22.91 -8.88
N PRO A 393 8.83 24.24 -9.08
CA PRO A 393 9.86 24.97 -9.82
C PRO A 393 11.09 25.23 -8.92
N MET A 394 11.74 24.15 -8.47
CA MET A 394 12.90 24.24 -7.58
C MET A 394 14.18 24.58 -8.34
N THR A 395 14.95 25.51 -7.78
CA THR A 395 16.31 25.84 -8.17
C THR A 395 17.33 24.98 -7.41
N LYS A 396 18.61 25.08 -7.80
CA LYS A 396 19.70 24.40 -7.09
C LYS A 396 19.83 24.86 -5.63
N GLU A 397 19.60 26.15 -5.37
CA GLU A 397 19.62 26.69 -4.01
C GLU A 397 18.48 26.10 -3.17
N ASP A 398 17.29 25.99 -3.75
CA ASP A 398 16.13 25.42 -3.06
C ASP A 398 16.38 23.95 -2.68
N VAL A 399 16.97 23.16 -3.60
CA VAL A 399 17.36 21.76 -3.35
C VAL A 399 18.44 21.67 -2.27
N ALA A 400 19.42 22.58 -2.28
CA ALA A 400 20.47 22.60 -1.27
C ALA A 400 19.88 22.78 0.13
N LYS A 401 18.94 23.72 0.30
CA LYS A 401 18.22 23.98 1.55
C LYS A 401 17.35 22.80 1.99
N PHE A 402 16.61 22.20 1.05
CA PHE A 402 15.74 21.05 1.35
C PHE A 402 16.51 19.82 1.84
N THR A 403 17.79 19.71 1.47
CA THR A 403 18.64 18.55 1.79
C THR A 403 19.55 18.75 2.99
N GLU A 404 19.51 19.91 3.67
CA GLU A 404 20.39 20.21 4.82
C GLU A 404 20.28 19.15 5.91
N LEU A 405 19.07 18.85 6.38
CA LEU A 405 18.82 17.82 7.40
C LEU A 405 19.36 16.44 6.96
N GLU A 406 19.22 16.10 5.68
CA GLU A 406 19.71 14.82 5.18
C GLU A 406 21.23 14.76 5.12
N LYS A 407 21.89 15.85 4.71
CA LYS A 407 23.36 15.95 4.65
C LYS A 407 23.97 15.83 6.04
N GLU A 408 23.43 16.57 7.02
CA GLU A 408 23.86 16.50 8.41
C GLU A 408 23.70 15.08 8.97
N PHE A 409 22.55 14.47 8.75
CA PHE A 409 22.29 13.09 9.18
C PHE A 409 23.26 12.08 8.55
N ILE A 410 23.54 12.20 7.25
CA ILE A 410 24.50 11.34 6.55
C ILE A 410 25.91 11.56 7.08
N ASP A 411 26.30 12.80 7.38
CA ASP A 411 27.62 13.10 7.94
C ASP A 411 27.81 12.43 9.30
N GLN A 412 26.80 12.49 10.18
CA GLN A 412 26.83 11.78 11.46
C GLN A 412 26.93 10.25 11.27
N LEU A 413 26.19 9.66 10.33
CA LEU A 413 26.30 8.23 10.04
C LEU A 413 27.70 7.82 9.53
N LYS A 414 28.40 8.71 8.82
CA LYS A 414 29.76 8.45 8.32
C LYS A 414 30.78 8.49 9.45
N ASN A 415 30.75 9.57 10.23
CA ASN A 415 31.89 10.01 11.03
C ASN A 415 31.70 9.79 12.55
N ASN A 416 30.47 9.59 13.03
CA ASN A 416 30.17 9.34 14.45
C ASN A 416 29.81 7.86 14.68
N ASP A 417 30.73 7.12 15.31
CA ASP A 417 30.57 5.67 15.53
C ASP A 417 29.44 5.35 16.53
N ASP A 418 29.29 6.14 17.59
CA ASP A 418 28.23 5.99 18.60
C ASP A 418 26.85 6.27 17.99
N PHE A 419 26.74 7.34 17.21
CA PHE A 419 25.51 7.67 16.49
C PHE A 419 25.11 6.55 15.51
N PHE A 420 26.08 6.04 14.74
CA PHE A 420 25.83 4.92 13.83
C PHE A 420 25.39 3.66 14.59
N ALA A 421 26.04 3.34 15.73
CA ALA A 421 25.69 2.19 16.56
C ALA A 421 24.28 2.29 17.16
N ALA A 422 23.89 3.48 17.63
CA ALA A 422 22.53 3.76 18.09
C ALA A 422 21.51 3.63 16.93
N TYR A 423 21.81 4.22 15.77
CA TYR A 423 20.94 4.15 14.60
C TYR A 423 20.66 2.71 14.16
N ILE A 424 21.68 1.86 14.06
CA ILE A 424 21.47 0.46 13.67
C ILE A 424 20.69 -0.30 14.76
N ARG A 425 20.92 0.00 16.05
CA ARG A 425 20.19 -0.59 17.17
C ARG A 425 18.69 -0.29 17.09
N ASP A 426 18.33 0.97 16.84
CA ASP A 426 16.95 1.41 16.71
C ASP A 426 16.25 0.82 15.47
N ASN A 427 17.02 0.52 14.43
CA ASN A 427 16.53 -0.10 13.20
C ASN A 427 16.70 -1.63 13.16
N ALA A 428 16.96 -2.28 14.30
CA ALA A 428 17.13 -3.73 14.36
C ALA A 428 15.84 -4.51 14.16
N ASN A 429 15.90 -5.59 13.38
CA ASN A 429 14.80 -6.56 13.26
C ASN A 429 15.33 -7.99 13.09
N ASP A 430 14.44 -8.98 13.09
CA ASP A 430 14.80 -10.41 12.99
C ASP A 430 15.48 -10.81 11.67
N ILE A 431 15.47 -9.94 10.64
CA ILE A 431 15.96 -10.22 9.29
C ILE A 431 17.34 -9.58 9.04
N ASN A 432 17.60 -8.40 9.59
CA ASN A 432 18.85 -7.66 9.38
C ASN A 432 19.95 -8.05 10.39
N CYS A 433 21.20 -7.63 10.13
CA CYS A 433 22.33 -7.86 11.02
C CYS A 433 22.61 -6.68 11.97
N ASN A 434 21.68 -5.73 12.06
CA ASN A 434 21.90 -4.49 12.80
C ASN A 434 22.10 -4.75 14.30
N LYS A 435 21.24 -5.58 14.91
CA LYS A 435 21.35 -5.93 16.34
C LYS A 435 22.72 -6.53 16.68
N MET A 436 23.18 -7.44 15.84
CA MET A 436 24.47 -8.09 16.02
C MET A 436 25.62 -7.09 15.97
N PHE A 437 25.65 -6.20 14.98
CA PHE A 437 26.70 -5.18 14.90
C PHE A 437 26.61 -4.15 16.03
N ALA A 438 25.41 -3.79 16.48
CA ALA A 438 25.21 -2.92 17.63
C ALA A 438 25.72 -3.55 18.93
N ASP A 439 25.42 -4.84 19.16
CA ASP A 439 25.87 -5.58 20.34
C ASP A 439 27.40 -5.81 20.30
N LEU A 440 27.98 -6.07 19.11
CA LEU A 440 29.43 -6.19 18.95
C LEU A 440 30.14 -4.87 19.24
N TYR A 441 29.58 -3.74 18.79
CA TYR A 441 30.16 -2.42 19.05
C TYR A 441 30.14 -2.06 20.55
N GLU A 442 29.05 -2.39 21.24
CA GLU A 442 28.97 -2.19 22.70
C GLU A 442 29.95 -3.08 23.47
N HIS A 443 30.21 -4.29 22.96
CA HIS A 443 31.18 -5.22 23.56
C HIS A 443 32.64 -4.82 23.31
N ASN A 444 32.94 -4.38 22.09
CA ASN A 444 34.25 -3.90 21.65
C ASN A 444 34.10 -2.89 20.49
N ASP A 445 34.38 -1.61 20.77
CA ASP A 445 34.20 -0.50 19.83
C ASP A 445 35.20 -0.53 18.65
N GLU A 446 36.34 -1.24 18.79
CA GLU A 446 37.30 -1.47 17.71
C GLU A 446 36.70 -2.24 16.53
N ILE A 447 35.55 -2.91 16.72
CA ILE A 447 34.80 -3.50 15.61
C ILE A 447 34.52 -2.49 14.49
N SER A 448 34.37 -1.19 14.83
CA SER A 448 34.11 -0.12 13.87
C SER A 448 35.25 0.09 12.86
N GLN A 449 36.47 -0.31 13.23
CA GLN A 449 37.67 -0.22 12.40
C GLN A 449 37.81 -1.41 11.43
N THR A 450 37.07 -2.49 11.65
CA THR A 450 37.15 -3.68 10.81
C THR A 450 36.54 -3.46 9.42
N LYS A 451 37.12 -4.09 8.39
CA LYS A 451 36.58 -4.08 7.02
C LYS A 451 35.12 -4.52 6.92
N ILE A 452 34.68 -5.49 7.72
CA ILE A 452 33.30 -5.99 7.68
C ILE A 452 32.30 -4.95 8.18
N PHE A 453 32.63 -4.24 9.28
CA PHE A 453 31.78 -3.20 9.83
C PHE A 453 31.74 -1.96 8.94
N ARG A 454 32.90 -1.53 8.41
CA ARG A 454 32.98 -0.40 7.47
C ARG A 454 32.19 -0.66 6.19
N LYS A 455 32.28 -1.86 5.63
CA LYS A 455 31.47 -2.25 4.46
C LYS A 455 29.97 -2.25 4.78
N PHE A 456 29.58 -2.79 5.95
CA PHE A 456 28.20 -2.75 6.42
C PHE A 456 27.68 -1.31 6.57
N ARG A 457 28.48 -0.41 7.17
CA ARG A 457 28.19 1.02 7.24
C ARG A 457 28.02 1.64 5.86
N THR A 458 28.94 1.39 4.94
CA THR A 458 28.84 1.88 3.54
C THR A 458 27.56 1.39 2.86
N GLU A 459 27.17 0.13 3.04
CA GLU A 459 25.93 -0.43 2.47
C GLU A 459 24.69 0.29 3.03
N ILE A 460 24.64 0.58 4.34
CA ILE A 460 23.55 1.34 4.97
C ILE A 460 23.49 2.78 4.45
N ILE A 461 24.62 3.49 4.44
CA ILE A 461 24.70 4.89 4.01
C ILE A 461 24.32 5.01 2.53
N ASN A 462 24.83 4.11 1.67
CA ASN A 462 24.45 4.09 0.26
C ASN A 462 22.95 3.84 0.08
N GLY A 463 22.37 2.95 0.89
CA GLY A 463 20.91 2.74 0.91
C GLY A 463 20.15 4.03 1.23
N HIS A 464 20.59 4.79 2.25
CA HIS A 464 19.99 6.08 2.63
C HIS A 464 20.14 7.14 1.53
N VAL A 465 21.34 7.28 0.94
CA VAL A 465 21.59 8.22 -0.18
C VAL A 465 20.74 7.86 -1.39
N THR A 466 20.64 6.58 -1.75
CA THR A 466 19.75 6.13 -2.83
C THR A 466 18.29 6.40 -2.52
N HIS A 467 17.85 6.23 -1.26
CA HIS A 467 16.50 6.56 -0.82
C HIS A 467 16.18 8.04 -1.04
N ILE A 468 17.08 8.94 -0.67
CA ILE A 468 16.91 10.40 -0.90
C ILE A 468 16.90 10.71 -2.40
N LYS A 469 17.80 10.11 -3.20
CA LYS A 469 17.83 10.25 -4.67
C LYS A 469 16.54 9.75 -5.35
N ASN A 470 15.71 8.97 -4.65
CA ASN A 470 14.34 8.61 -5.06
C ASN A 470 13.28 9.66 -4.67
N GLY A 471 13.70 10.86 -4.27
CA GLY A 471 12.84 11.98 -3.88
C GLY A 471 12.25 11.80 -2.50
N LYS A 472 12.96 11.15 -1.58
CA LYS A 472 12.53 10.90 -0.20
C LYS A 472 13.27 11.82 0.77
N VAL A 473 12.99 13.11 0.66
CA VAL A 473 13.60 14.16 1.49
C VAL A 473 12.72 14.42 2.70
N ARG A 474 13.27 14.36 3.92
CA ARG A 474 12.53 14.64 5.17
C ARG A 474 12.42 16.14 5.43
N LEU A 475 11.20 16.58 5.77
CA LEU A 475 10.83 17.95 6.13
C LEU A 475 9.88 17.92 7.33
N ARG A 476 9.73 19.06 8.04
CA ARG A 476 8.75 19.22 9.13
C ARG A 476 7.33 19.04 8.57
N GLY A 477 6.66 17.95 8.93
CA GLY A 477 5.39 17.60 8.34
C GLY A 477 4.91 16.20 8.73
N ASP A 478 3.66 15.89 8.44
CA ASP A 478 3.11 14.53 8.51
C ASP A 478 1.86 14.38 7.63
N TYR A 479 1.41 13.13 7.48
CA TYR A 479 0.13 12.83 6.88
C TYR A 479 -1.01 13.04 7.88
N CYS A 480 -1.97 13.88 7.49
CA CYS A 480 -3.21 14.08 8.21
C CYS A 480 -4.37 13.44 7.46
N VAL A 481 -5.23 12.71 8.17
CA VAL A 481 -6.49 12.19 7.64
C VAL A 481 -7.46 13.37 7.49
N MET A 482 -8.10 13.48 6.32
CA MET A 482 -9.02 14.57 6.04
C MET A 482 -10.42 14.27 6.59
N LEU A 483 -10.99 15.26 7.27
CA LEU A 483 -12.39 15.34 7.72
C LEU A 483 -13.08 16.49 6.98
N GLY A 484 -14.06 16.19 6.13
CA GLY A 484 -14.71 17.14 5.25
C GLY A 484 -15.84 17.92 5.94
N ASN A 485 -15.76 19.24 5.97
CA ASN A 485 -16.86 20.10 6.42
C ASN A 485 -17.61 19.62 7.70
N PRO A 486 -16.89 19.31 8.80
CA PRO A 486 -17.46 18.60 9.95
C PRO A 486 -18.60 19.35 10.65
N MET A 487 -18.49 20.68 10.76
CA MET A 487 -19.54 21.50 11.35
C MET A 487 -20.78 21.52 10.46
N GLU A 488 -20.62 21.64 9.14
CA GLU A 488 -21.76 21.57 8.22
C GLU A 488 -22.45 20.20 8.31
N PHE A 489 -21.72 19.11 8.58
CA PHE A 489 -22.31 17.79 8.79
C PHE A 489 -23.20 17.74 10.05
N LEU A 490 -22.79 18.38 11.14
CA LEU A 490 -23.61 18.52 12.36
C LEU A 490 -24.85 19.39 12.12
N TYR A 491 -24.71 20.52 11.42
CA TYR A 491 -25.85 21.38 11.07
C TYR A 491 -26.82 20.70 10.08
N HIS A 492 -26.31 19.82 9.22
CA HIS A 492 -27.15 18.95 8.37
C HIS A 492 -28.01 17.99 9.21
N ALA A 493 -27.45 17.43 10.29
CA ALA A 493 -28.16 16.50 11.17
C ALA A 493 -29.42 17.11 11.83
N ILE A 494 -29.41 18.42 12.08
CA ILE A 494 -30.53 19.15 12.67
C ILE A 494 -31.40 19.85 11.63
N GLY A 495 -31.09 19.72 10.34
CA GLY A 495 -31.87 20.29 9.23
C GLY A 495 -31.63 21.78 8.98
N GLU A 496 -30.52 22.35 9.49
CA GLU A 496 -30.17 23.77 9.33
C GLU A 496 -29.19 24.03 8.18
N LEU A 497 -28.60 22.99 7.58
CA LEU A 497 -27.79 23.13 6.36
C LEU A 497 -28.69 23.24 5.12
N ASN A 498 -28.46 24.26 4.28
CA ASN A 498 -29.07 24.31 2.95
C ASN A 498 -28.37 23.35 1.99
N ILE A 499 -28.89 22.14 1.87
CA ILE A 499 -28.30 21.06 1.03
C ILE A 499 -28.25 21.38 -0.47
N LYS A 500 -29.07 22.32 -0.97
CA LYS A 500 -29.09 22.68 -2.40
C LYS A 500 -28.01 23.70 -2.77
N ASN A 501 -27.67 24.56 -1.81
CA ASN A 501 -26.66 25.59 -1.95
C ASN A 501 -25.94 25.76 -0.60
N PRO A 502 -25.06 24.80 -0.25
CA PRO A 502 -24.39 24.81 1.04
C PRO A 502 -23.46 26.02 1.14
N LYS A 503 -23.36 26.59 2.33
CA LYS A 503 -22.43 27.68 2.66
C LYS A 503 -21.50 27.21 3.76
N SER A 504 -20.24 27.64 3.69
CA SER A 504 -19.27 27.46 4.78
C SER A 504 -19.78 28.13 6.05
N LEU A 505 -19.74 27.39 7.15
CA LEU A 505 -20.06 27.83 8.52
C LEU A 505 -18.79 27.93 9.37
N ALA A 506 -17.82 27.02 9.17
CA ALA A 506 -16.61 26.94 9.99
C ALA A 506 -15.33 27.33 9.26
N LEU A 507 -15.10 26.79 8.07
CA LEU A 507 -13.88 26.97 7.29
C LEU A 507 -14.23 27.51 5.89
N ASN A 508 -13.57 28.59 5.47
CA ASN A 508 -13.84 29.27 4.21
C ASN A 508 -12.72 29.02 3.19
N TYR A 509 -13.08 28.89 1.92
CA TYR A 509 -12.13 28.76 0.81
C TYR A 509 -11.05 27.68 1.09
N ASN A 510 -9.76 28.05 1.15
CA ASN A 510 -8.62 27.16 1.42
C ASN A 510 -8.23 27.07 2.91
N GLU A 511 -9.11 27.48 3.83
CA GLU A 511 -8.92 27.32 5.27
C GLU A 511 -9.01 25.84 5.69
N VAL A 512 -8.14 25.47 6.61
CA VAL A 512 -8.11 24.16 7.27
C VAL A 512 -7.97 24.35 8.78
N TYR A 513 -8.30 23.31 9.55
CA TYR A 513 -8.03 23.27 10.98
C TYR A 513 -7.26 21.99 11.33
N THR A 514 -6.08 22.14 11.91
CA THR A 514 -5.31 21.06 12.56
C THR A 514 -4.43 21.63 13.67
N THR A 515 -4.27 20.87 14.75
CA THR A 515 -3.38 21.21 15.88
C THR A 515 -1.93 20.80 15.65
N MET A 516 -1.62 20.11 14.55
CA MET A 516 -0.27 19.62 14.25
C MET A 516 0.75 20.74 14.06
N PHE A 517 0.31 21.88 13.54
CA PHE A 517 1.16 23.02 13.20
C PHE A 517 0.58 24.29 13.80
N ASP A 518 1.41 25.33 13.84
CA ASP A 518 0.95 26.67 14.16
C ASP A 518 -0.15 27.12 13.19
N PHE A 519 -1.03 28.00 13.65
CA PHE A 519 -2.10 28.57 12.84
C PHE A 519 -1.53 29.59 11.84
N LYS A 520 -1.02 29.08 10.72
CA LYS A 520 -0.45 29.81 9.59
C LYS A 520 -0.67 29.06 8.28
N GLU A 521 -0.27 29.66 7.17
CA GLU A 521 -0.28 28.99 5.87
C GLU A 521 0.75 27.86 5.80
N ILE A 522 0.36 26.74 5.19
CA ILE A 522 1.16 25.52 5.05
C ILE A 522 0.97 24.91 3.66
N THR A 523 1.91 24.07 3.23
CA THR A 523 1.85 23.37 1.93
C THR A 523 1.28 21.97 2.08
N GLY A 524 0.38 21.59 1.19
CA GLY A 524 -0.24 20.27 1.13
C GLY A 524 0.05 19.50 -0.16
N PHE A 525 0.21 18.18 -0.03
CA PHE A 525 0.35 17.27 -1.16
C PHE A 525 -0.47 16.00 -0.99
N ARG A 526 -0.94 15.45 -2.11
CA ARG A 526 -1.53 14.11 -2.16
C ARG A 526 -1.09 13.37 -3.41
N ASN A 527 -0.88 12.06 -3.26
CA ASN A 527 -0.58 11.16 -4.37
C ASN A 527 -1.86 10.51 -4.95
N PRO A 528 -1.89 10.19 -6.26
CA PRO A 528 -0.84 10.45 -7.26
C PRO A 528 -0.67 11.95 -7.52
N HIS A 529 0.57 12.40 -7.65
CA HIS A 529 0.89 13.82 -7.80
C HIS A 529 1.66 14.02 -9.11
N THR A 530 1.03 14.64 -10.10
CA THR A 530 1.58 14.69 -11.46
C THR A 530 1.72 16.09 -12.03
N SER A 531 1.11 17.09 -11.41
CA SER A 531 1.02 18.44 -11.94
C SER A 531 1.31 19.49 -10.86
N PRO A 532 1.87 20.66 -11.23
CA PRO A 532 1.92 21.83 -10.36
C PRO A 532 0.53 22.26 -9.86
N SER A 533 -0.54 21.98 -10.61
CA SER A 533 -1.93 22.24 -10.18
C SER A 533 -2.41 21.35 -9.03
N ASN A 534 -1.64 20.33 -8.65
CA ASN A 534 -1.94 19.48 -7.48
C ASN A 534 -1.28 19.96 -6.18
N VAL A 535 -0.57 21.09 -6.21
CA VAL A 535 0.05 21.68 -5.00
C VAL A 535 -1.01 22.49 -4.24
N LEU A 536 -1.28 22.09 -3.00
CA LEU A 536 -2.21 22.80 -2.13
C LEU A 536 -1.46 23.85 -1.29
N VAL A 537 -2.02 25.06 -1.22
CA VAL A 537 -1.71 26.02 -0.16
C VAL A 537 -2.93 26.10 0.74
N ALA A 538 -2.76 25.74 2.00
CA ALA A 538 -3.82 25.70 3.00
C ALA A 538 -3.55 26.74 4.09
N ASN A 539 -4.59 27.49 4.48
CA ASN A 539 -4.51 28.44 5.60
C ASN A 539 -4.96 27.74 6.89
N ASN A 540 -4.02 27.32 7.74
CA ASN A 540 -4.37 26.67 9.01
C ASN A 540 -4.86 27.74 10.00
N ILE A 541 -6.14 27.69 10.37
CA ILE A 541 -6.76 28.64 11.28
C ILE A 541 -7.26 27.95 12.53
N ASN A 542 -7.40 28.69 13.63
CA ASN A 542 -8.12 28.21 14.79
C ASN A 542 -9.63 28.30 14.55
N ASN A 543 -10.39 27.30 14.99
CA ASN A 543 -11.84 27.31 14.98
C ASN A 543 -12.41 26.69 16.27
N LYS A 544 -13.01 27.54 17.11
CA LYS A 544 -13.57 27.14 18.42
C LYS A 544 -14.72 26.14 18.32
N ASP A 545 -15.53 26.22 17.27
CA ASP A 545 -16.66 25.29 17.12
C ASP A 545 -16.16 23.87 16.82
N ILE A 546 -15.13 23.75 15.97
CA ILE A 546 -14.47 22.46 15.73
C ILE A 546 -13.86 21.94 17.04
N GLU A 547 -13.13 22.78 17.79
CA GLU A 547 -12.56 22.41 19.10
C GLU A 547 -13.60 21.92 20.10
N ASN A 548 -14.77 22.56 20.15
CA ASN A 548 -15.82 22.21 21.09
C ASN A 548 -16.48 20.86 20.79
N TYR A 549 -16.67 20.53 19.51
CA TYR A 549 -17.49 19.38 19.12
C TYR A 549 -16.70 18.19 18.57
N PHE A 550 -15.39 18.31 18.33
CA PHE A 550 -14.57 17.24 17.76
C PHE A 550 -13.32 17.01 18.59
N ASN A 551 -13.14 15.76 19.03
CA ASN A 551 -11.97 15.36 19.81
C ASN A 551 -10.89 14.84 18.85
N LEU A 552 -10.16 15.78 18.22
CA LEU A 552 -9.19 15.49 17.17
C LEU A 552 -7.76 15.42 17.70
N THR A 553 -6.99 14.47 17.20
CA THR A 553 -5.53 14.41 17.34
C THR A 553 -4.87 15.24 16.25
N ASP A 554 -3.58 15.53 16.44
CA ASP A 554 -2.75 16.25 15.47
C ASP A 554 -2.84 15.67 14.05
N ASN A 555 -3.00 14.34 13.90
CA ASN A 555 -3.04 13.68 12.60
C ASN A 555 -4.42 13.73 11.90
N ILE A 556 -5.33 14.57 12.35
CA ILE A 556 -6.55 14.91 11.63
C ILE A 556 -6.46 16.35 11.14
N VAL A 557 -6.96 16.58 9.92
CA VAL A 557 -7.16 17.93 9.37
C VAL A 557 -8.60 18.08 8.92
N CYS A 558 -9.29 19.09 9.45
CA CYS A 558 -10.59 19.50 8.94
C CYS A 558 -10.39 20.35 7.70
N VAL A 559 -11.12 20.05 6.63
CA VAL A 559 -10.97 20.71 5.33
C VAL A 559 -12.30 21.23 4.81
N ASN A 560 -12.23 22.28 4.00
CA ASN A 560 -13.40 22.84 3.32
C ASN A 560 -13.47 22.42 1.84
N ALA A 561 -14.61 21.86 1.44
CA ALA A 561 -14.95 21.55 0.05
C ALA A 561 -15.99 22.51 -0.55
N ILE A 562 -16.44 23.53 0.19
CA ILE A 562 -17.42 24.51 -0.28
C ILE A 562 -16.70 25.67 -0.97
N GLY A 563 -17.02 25.92 -2.25
CA GLY A 563 -16.46 27.05 -3.01
C GLY A 563 -14.94 26.99 -3.30
N PHE A 564 -14.27 25.87 -3.03
CA PHE A 564 -12.83 25.69 -3.24
C PHE A 564 -12.56 24.32 -3.91
N PRO A 565 -11.78 24.23 -5.01
CA PRO A 565 -11.58 22.98 -5.76
C PRO A 565 -10.62 22.00 -5.08
N LEU A 566 -10.79 21.77 -3.77
CA LEU A 566 -9.94 20.91 -2.96
C LEU A 566 -9.80 19.50 -3.56
N GLN A 567 -10.92 18.90 -3.98
CA GLN A 567 -10.92 17.52 -4.48
C GLN A 567 -10.16 17.39 -5.80
N ASP A 568 -10.30 18.35 -6.72
CA ASP A 568 -9.53 18.35 -7.97
C ASP A 568 -8.03 18.62 -7.74
N ILE A 569 -7.68 19.55 -6.83
CA ILE A 569 -6.28 19.81 -6.44
C ILE A 569 -5.66 18.53 -5.87
N LEU A 570 -6.36 17.88 -4.93
CA LEU A 570 -5.91 16.67 -4.26
C LEU A 570 -6.29 15.38 -5.02
N SER A 571 -6.36 15.47 -6.35
CA SER A 571 -6.44 14.31 -7.26
C SER A 571 -7.64 13.39 -7.03
N GLY A 572 -8.82 14.00 -6.85
CA GLY A 572 -10.10 13.33 -6.64
C GLY A 572 -10.26 12.74 -5.25
N CYS A 573 -9.76 13.43 -4.21
CA CYS A 573 -9.88 12.91 -2.85
C CYS A 573 -11.33 12.77 -2.38
N ASP A 574 -11.58 11.76 -1.55
CA ASP A 574 -12.78 11.61 -0.73
C ASP A 574 -12.39 11.69 0.76
N TYR A 575 -13.33 11.37 1.65
CA TYR A 575 -13.12 11.40 3.10
C TYR A 575 -13.17 9.99 3.71
N ASP A 576 -12.86 8.96 2.91
CA ASP A 576 -12.95 7.55 3.31
C ASP A 576 -11.74 7.01 4.09
N SER A 577 -11.05 7.90 4.84
CA SER A 577 -9.72 7.79 5.50
C SER A 577 -8.52 8.16 4.63
N ASP A 578 -8.82 8.96 3.62
CA ASP A 578 -7.94 9.63 2.72
C ASP A 578 -7.04 10.65 3.46
N THR A 579 -5.77 10.76 3.07
CA THR A 579 -4.77 11.57 3.77
C THR A 579 -4.12 12.60 2.87
N VAL A 580 -3.77 13.76 3.44
CA VAL A 580 -2.95 14.80 2.82
C VAL A 580 -1.63 14.93 3.60
N LEU A 581 -0.51 15.02 2.90
CA LEU A 581 0.78 15.37 3.50
C LEU A 581 0.81 16.88 3.69
N LEU A 582 0.86 17.33 4.93
CA LEU A 582 1.03 18.74 5.27
C LEU A 582 2.48 18.98 5.71
N ILE A 583 3.09 20.02 5.17
CA ILE A 583 4.47 20.40 5.43
C ILE A 583 4.51 21.85 5.87
N ASP A 584 5.09 22.07 7.04
CA ASP A 584 5.38 23.38 7.57
C ASP A 584 6.85 23.73 7.30
N ASN A 585 7.07 24.43 6.18
CA ASN A 585 8.38 24.92 5.79
C ASN A 585 8.21 26.21 4.98
N ASP A 586 8.68 27.34 5.52
CA ASP A 586 8.44 28.67 4.93
C ASP A 586 9.05 28.79 3.53
N HIS A 587 10.17 28.12 3.27
CA HIS A 587 10.81 28.13 1.96
C HIS A 587 9.97 27.36 0.93
N LEU A 588 9.48 26.17 1.28
CA LEU A 588 8.54 25.41 0.46
C LEU A 588 7.22 26.16 0.22
N LEU A 589 6.70 26.83 1.26
CA LEU A 589 5.50 27.65 1.14
C LEU A 589 5.70 28.78 0.12
N SER A 590 6.86 29.43 0.13
CA SER A 590 7.20 30.48 -0.85
C SER A 590 7.20 29.97 -2.29
N ILE A 591 7.64 28.73 -2.53
CA ILE A 591 7.59 28.07 -3.84
C ILE A 591 6.15 27.70 -4.19
N SER A 592 5.41 27.16 -3.24
CA SER A 592 4.01 26.72 -3.42
C SER A 592 3.09 27.88 -3.77
N LYS A 593 3.28 29.04 -3.15
CA LYS A 593 2.51 30.26 -3.45
C LYS A 593 2.72 30.79 -4.88
N LYS A 594 3.88 30.51 -5.50
CA LYS A 594 4.12 30.86 -6.93
C LYS A 594 3.31 29.98 -7.88
N LEU A 595 2.87 28.81 -7.42
CA LEU A 595 2.07 27.85 -8.19
C LEU A 595 0.57 28.00 -7.92
N PHE A 596 0.22 28.35 -6.69
CA PHE A 596 -1.16 28.51 -6.25
C PHE A 596 -1.87 29.53 -7.15
N GLU A 597 -3.03 29.15 -7.68
CA GLU A 597 -3.86 29.89 -8.65
C GLU A 597 -3.23 30.21 -10.01
N LYS A 598 -1.92 29.98 -10.20
CA LYS A 598 -1.26 30.11 -11.50
C LYS A 598 -1.65 28.98 -12.46
N TYR A 599 -1.71 27.74 -11.95
CA TYR A 599 -2.08 26.57 -12.75
C TYR A 599 -3.54 26.17 -12.50
N ASN A 600 -4.32 26.06 -13.57
CA ASN A 600 -5.71 25.64 -13.51
C ASN A 600 -5.84 24.18 -13.04
N VAL A 601 -6.88 23.91 -12.26
CA VAL A 601 -7.23 22.54 -11.86
C VAL A 601 -7.71 21.73 -13.06
N CYS A 602 -7.45 20.43 -13.05
CA CYS A 602 -7.85 19.53 -14.13
C CYS A 602 -9.20 18.87 -13.83
N ILE A 603 -10.16 18.98 -14.75
CA ILE A 603 -11.50 18.40 -14.60
C ILE A 603 -11.70 17.21 -15.53
N ASN A 604 -12.14 16.08 -14.99
CA ASN A 604 -12.41 14.86 -15.76
C ASN A 604 -13.80 14.90 -16.42
N LYS A 605 -13.85 15.02 -17.76
CA LYS A 605 -15.07 14.83 -18.57
C LYS A 605 -14.97 13.65 -19.54
N VAL A 606 -14.18 12.63 -19.20
CA VAL A 606 -14.06 11.39 -19.99
C VAL A 606 -15.32 10.54 -19.82
N LYS A 607 -15.85 10.03 -20.94
CA LYS A 607 -17.10 9.25 -20.97
C LYS A 607 -16.96 7.91 -20.23
N SER A 608 -17.91 7.62 -19.35
CA SER A 608 -18.02 6.32 -18.67
C SER A 608 -18.56 5.24 -19.61
N SER A 609 -18.11 4.00 -19.43
CA SER A 609 -18.51 2.91 -20.30
C SER A 609 -19.95 2.44 -20.06
N LYS A 610 -20.63 2.10 -21.16
CA LYS A 610 -21.96 1.47 -21.14
C LYS A 610 -21.90 -0.06 -21.09
N LYS A 611 -20.71 -0.65 -20.91
CA LYS A 611 -20.53 -2.11 -20.89
C LYS A 611 -21.28 -2.72 -19.70
N LYS A 612 -22.09 -3.72 -20.00
CA LYS A 612 -22.95 -4.43 -19.04
C LYS A 612 -22.38 -5.82 -18.81
N TYR A 613 -22.42 -6.27 -17.56
CA TYR A 613 -21.92 -7.59 -17.15
C TYR A 613 -23.05 -8.38 -16.48
N LYS A 614 -23.12 -9.68 -16.78
CA LYS A 614 -23.93 -10.65 -16.05
C LYS A 614 -23.22 -11.02 -14.76
N VAL A 615 -23.97 -11.29 -13.69
CA VAL A 615 -23.42 -11.80 -12.43
C VAL A 615 -23.06 -13.28 -12.60
N SER A 616 -21.92 -13.55 -13.22
CA SER A 616 -21.42 -14.88 -13.57
C SER A 616 -19.91 -15.00 -13.31
N ASN A 617 -19.39 -16.23 -13.19
CA ASN A 617 -17.95 -16.43 -13.03
C ASN A 617 -17.16 -16.08 -14.31
N GLU A 618 -17.79 -16.22 -15.47
CA GLU A 618 -17.20 -15.84 -16.76
C GLU A 618 -16.98 -14.32 -16.84
N ASP A 619 -18.00 -13.53 -16.53
CA ASP A 619 -17.91 -12.07 -16.53
C ASP A 619 -17.00 -11.57 -15.42
N MET A 620 -16.95 -12.27 -14.27
CA MET A 620 -15.98 -11.98 -13.21
C MET A 620 -14.54 -12.12 -13.73
N ALA A 621 -14.26 -13.15 -14.54
CA ALA A 621 -12.94 -13.33 -15.15
C ALA A 621 -12.62 -12.21 -16.14
N ILE A 622 -13.60 -11.76 -16.95
CA ILE A 622 -13.45 -10.63 -17.89
C ILE A 622 -13.11 -9.35 -17.13
N ILE A 623 -13.89 -9.02 -16.09
CA ILE A 623 -13.67 -7.84 -15.25
C ILE A 623 -12.27 -7.91 -14.63
N ASP A 624 -11.91 -9.04 -14.00
CA ASP A 624 -10.61 -9.15 -13.34
C ASP A 624 -9.45 -9.10 -14.35
N ASN A 625 -9.64 -9.58 -15.59
CA ASN A 625 -8.66 -9.43 -16.68
C ASN A 625 -8.41 -7.95 -17.00
N GLU A 626 -9.47 -7.16 -17.13
CA GLU A 626 -9.38 -5.70 -17.34
C GLU A 626 -8.69 -5.02 -16.15
N LEU A 627 -9.07 -5.35 -14.91
CA LEU A 627 -8.47 -4.76 -13.70
C LEU A 627 -7.00 -5.13 -13.50
N SER A 628 -6.60 -6.36 -13.82
CA SER A 628 -5.19 -6.75 -13.68
C SER A 628 -4.26 -5.99 -14.60
N ASN A 629 -4.78 -5.43 -15.70
CA ASN A 629 -4.02 -4.54 -16.58
C ASN A 629 -3.93 -3.11 -16.02
N SER A 630 -4.89 -2.66 -15.20
CA SER A 630 -4.97 -1.26 -14.73
C SER A 630 -3.83 -0.85 -13.81
N GLN A 631 -3.30 -1.75 -12.98
CA GLN A 631 -2.18 -1.42 -12.10
C GLN A 631 -0.94 -1.01 -12.90
N ARG A 632 -0.66 -1.71 -14.01
CA ARG A 632 0.43 -1.35 -14.93
C ARG A 632 0.18 0.02 -15.53
N TYR A 633 -1.08 0.39 -15.77
CA TYR A 633 -1.43 1.70 -16.29
C TYR A 633 -1.20 2.81 -15.25
N ILE A 634 -1.56 2.64 -13.97
CA ILE A 634 -1.29 3.66 -12.93
C ILE A 634 0.19 4.05 -12.92
N GLY A 635 1.08 3.06 -12.79
CA GLY A 635 2.53 3.31 -12.73
C GLY A 635 3.08 3.91 -14.03
N ARG A 636 2.60 3.44 -15.20
CA ARG A 636 2.99 4.00 -16.49
C ARG A 636 2.51 5.44 -16.68
N THR A 637 1.26 5.74 -16.35
CA THR A 637 0.68 7.09 -16.45
C THR A 637 1.46 8.08 -15.59
N VAL A 638 1.70 7.73 -14.31
CA VAL A 638 2.47 8.59 -13.40
C VAL A 638 3.90 8.80 -13.92
N ASN A 639 4.59 7.75 -14.36
CA ASN A 639 5.94 7.89 -14.89
C ASN A 639 5.99 8.71 -16.18
N THR A 640 5.01 8.55 -17.07
CA THR A 640 4.90 9.39 -18.27
C THR A 640 4.67 10.86 -17.90
N GLY A 641 3.79 11.14 -16.93
CA GLY A 641 3.58 12.52 -16.46
C GLY A 641 4.81 13.12 -15.80
N GLN A 642 5.53 12.34 -15.02
CA GLN A 642 6.78 12.79 -14.40
C GLN A 642 7.88 13.05 -15.44
N LEU A 643 7.90 12.31 -16.55
CA LEU A 643 8.80 12.60 -17.66
C LEU A 643 8.40 13.90 -18.37
N CYS A 644 7.11 14.12 -18.61
CA CYS A 644 6.60 15.39 -19.16
C CYS A 644 6.97 16.57 -18.25
N MET A 645 6.79 16.44 -16.94
CA MET A 645 7.18 17.48 -15.97
C MET A 645 8.68 17.75 -15.96
N SER A 646 9.50 16.70 -15.96
CA SER A 646 10.96 16.86 -16.02
C SER A 646 11.38 17.61 -17.28
N ARG A 647 10.74 17.29 -18.42
CA ARG A 647 11.02 17.96 -19.69
C ARG A 647 10.49 19.40 -19.73
N TYR A 648 9.36 19.66 -19.10
CA TYR A 648 8.78 20.99 -18.99
C TYR A 648 9.74 21.92 -18.24
N TRP A 649 10.25 21.50 -17.08
CA TRP A 649 11.25 22.28 -16.33
C TRP A 649 12.57 22.42 -17.09
N ASP A 650 13.06 21.34 -17.71
CA ASP A 650 14.28 21.37 -18.52
C ASP A 650 14.20 22.41 -19.64
N LEU A 651 13.07 22.49 -20.35
CA LEU A 651 12.90 23.49 -21.41
C LEU A 651 12.73 24.91 -20.85
N LEU A 652 11.95 25.07 -19.77
CA LEU A 652 11.71 26.37 -19.16
C LEU A 652 13.01 26.98 -18.60
N ASN A 653 13.84 26.18 -17.92
CA ASN A 653 15.13 26.61 -17.39
C ASN A 653 16.16 26.90 -18.49
N ASN A 654 15.99 26.32 -19.68
CA ASN A 654 16.83 26.57 -20.85
C ASN A 654 16.27 27.68 -21.78
N GLY A 655 15.40 28.55 -21.29
CA GLY A 655 15.01 29.80 -21.95
C GLY A 655 13.74 29.75 -22.80
N HIS A 656 13.00 28.63 -22.80
CA HIS A 656 11.67 28.59 -23.40
C HIS A 656 10.63 29.33 -22.54
N SER A 657 9.63 29.90 -23.18
CA SER A 657 8.48 30.54 -22.52
C SER A 657 7.37 29.53 -22.19
N GLU A 658 6.54 29.84 -21.20
CA GLU A 658 5.37 29.00 -20.88
C GLU A 658 4.40 28.87 -22.07
N SER A 659 4.27 29.91 -22.89
CA SER A 659 3.45 29.89 -24.11
C SER A 659 3.92 28.87 -25.13
N GLU A 660 5.23 28.67 -25.27
CA GLU A 660 5.79 27.65 -26.16
C GLU A 660 5.57 26.23 -25.60
N LEU A 661 5.39 26.10 -24.29
CA LEU A 661 5.26 24.83 -23.58
C LEU A 661 3.82 24.40 -23.29
N ILE A 662 2.82 25.14 -23.79
CA ILE A 662 1.39 24.82 -23.60
C ILE A 662 1.07 23.40 -24.06
N GLY A 663 1.62 22.96 -25.19
CA GLY A 663 1.40 21.61 -25.73
C GLY A 663 1.82 20.51 -24.75
N LEU A 664 2.99 20.66 -24.11
CA LEU A 664 3.50 19.74 -23.12
C LEU A 664 2.68 19.79 -21.81
N MET A 665 2.27 20.97 -21.37
CA MET A 665 1.43 21.13 -20.18
C MET A 665 0.04 20.48 -20.37
N LYS A 666 -0.55 20.57 -21.56
CA LYS A 666 -1.78 19.84 -21.89
C LYS A 666 -1.61 18.32 -21.74
N LYS A 667 -0.43 17.79 -22.06
CA LYS A 667 -0.13 16.36 -21.83
C LYS A 667 -0.04 16.02 -20.34
N VAL A 668 0.48 16.94 -19.52
CA VAL A 668 0.48 16.84 -18.05
C VAL A 668 -0.95 16.83 -17.50
N ASP A 669 -1.84 17.67 -18.00
CA ASP A 669 -3.27 17.64 -17.61
C ASP A 669 -3.91 16.27 -17.92
N VAL A 670 -3.66 15.75 -19.13
CA VAL A 670 -4.21 14.45 -19.59
C VAL A 670 -3.75 13.31 -18.68
N VAL A 671 -2.46 13.21 -18.38
CA VAL A 671 -1.95 12.15 -17.48
C VAL A 671 -2.41 12.31 -16.04
N THR A 672 -2.65 13.55 -15.58
CA THR A 672 -3.23 13.83 -14.27
C THR A 672 -4.62 13.22 -14.16
N VAL A 673 -5.50 13.47 -15.15
CA VAL A 673 -6.85 12.86 -15.19
C VAL A 673 -6.80 11.34 -15.43
N LEU A 674 -5.92 10.85 -16.31
CA LEU A 674 -5.74 9.41 -16.54
C LEU A 674 -5.32 8.66 -15.28
N SER A 675 -4.54 9.29 -14.39
CA SER A 675 -4.11 8.66 -13.14
C SER A 675 -5.30 8.38 -12.22
N GLY A 676 -6.22 9.33 -12.08
CA GLY A 676 -7.49 9.17 -11.36
C GLY A 676 -8.41 8.12 -12.00
N ILE A 677 -8.54 8.15 -13.33
CA ILE A 677 -9.32 7.13 -14.08
C ILE A 677 -8.79 5.72 -13.79
N CYS A 678 -7.47 5.52 -13.78
CA CYS A 678 -6.88 4.21 -13.53
C CYS A 678 -7.18 3.67 -12.11
N ILE A 679 -7.33 4.57 -11.13
CA ILE A 679 -7.75 4.23 -9.77
C ILE A 679 -9.22 3.81 -9.77
N ASP A 680 -10.08 4.54 -10.47
CA ASP A 680 -11.52 4.30 -10.48
C ASP A 680 -11.96 3.06 -11.28
N LEU A 681 -11.12 2.50 -12.15
CA LEU A 681 -11.42 1.29 -12.92
C LEU A 681 -11.95 0.11 -12.09
N ALA A 682 -11.53 0.00 -10.83
CA ALA A 682 -12.00 -1.05 -9.93
C ALA A 682 -13.49 -0.93 -9.55
N LYS A 683 -14.08 0.25 -9.74
CA LYS A 683 -15.46 0.61 -9.39
C LYS A 683 -16.28 1.00 -10.62
N LYS A 684 -15.65 1.56 -11.66
CA LYS A 684 -16.32 2.16 -12.83
C LYS A 684 -15.45 2.05 -14.07
N MET A 685 -16.03 1.61 -15.20
CA MET A 685 -15.33 1.51 -16.49
C MET A 685 -15.47 2.79 -17.33
N PHE A 686 -14.54 3.02 -18.26
CA PHE A 686 -14.48 4.21 -19.12
C PHE A 686 -14.33 3.83 -20.61
N ASP A 687 -14.87 4.65 -21.52
CA ASP A 687 -14.85 4.42 -22.97
C ASP A 687 -13.55 4.96 -23.61
N ILE A 688 -12.40 4.57 -23.07
CA ILE A 688 -11.07 4.93 -23.61
C ILE A 688 -10.12 3.73 -23.55
N ASN A 689 -9.13 3.71 -24.46
CA ASN A 689 -8.02 2.77 -24.36
C ASN A 689 -6.84 3.45 -23.67
N ILE A 690 -6.76 3.29 -22.35
CA ILE A 690 -5.73 3.91 -21.50
C ILE A 690 -4.31 3.65 -22.00
N ASN A 691 -4.03 2.46 -22.53
CA ASN A 691 -2.69 2.15 -23.03
C ASN A 691 -2.36 2.99 -24.27
N LYS A 692 -3.31 3.14 -25.20
CA LYS A 692 -3.14 4.01 -26.37
C LYS A 692 -2.98 5.48 -25.98
N GLU A 693 -3.71 5.95 -24.95
CA GLU A 693 -3.56 7.31 -24.44
C GLU A 693 -2.16 7.56 -23.87
N ILE A 694 -1.65 6.63 -23.03
CA ILE A 694 -0.29 6.71 -22.48
C ILE A 694 0.75 6.69 -23.59
N ASP A 695 0.59 5.81 -24.58
CA ASP A 695 1.51 5.70 -25.72
C ASP A 695 1.49 6.96 -26.59
N TYR A 696 0.32 7.59 -26.76
CA TYR A 696 0.18 8.85 -27.48
C TYR A 696 0.93 9.98 -26.76
N VAL A 697 0.72 10.14 -25.45
CA VAL A 697 1.46 11.13 -24.64
C VAL A 697 2.97 10.86 -24.70
N SER A 698 3.39 9.61 -24.59
CA SER A 698 4.81 9.23 -24.56
C SER A 698 5.55 9.46 -25.88
N LYS A 699 4.82 9.71 -26.98
CA LYS A 699 5.35 10.02 -28.32
C LYS A 699 5.32 11.51 -28.66
N THR A 700 5.00 12.35 -27.68
CA THR A 700 5.07 13.81 -27.82
C THR A 700 6.48 14.25 -28.24
N SER A 701 6.58 15.12 -29.24
CA SER A 701 7.83 15.51 -29.92
C SER A 701 8.90 16.10 -28.98
N GLU A 702 8.45 16.73 -27.91
CA GLU A 702 9.28 17.41 -26.93
C GLU A 702 10.07 16.41 -26.07
N LEU A 703 9.61 15.16 -25.96
CA LEU A 703 10.23 14.15 -25.10
C LEU A 703 11.48 13.53 -25.77
N LYS A 704 12.59 13.49 -25.03
CA LYS A 704 13.82 12.79 -25.43
C LYS A 704 13.68 11.27 -25.24
N LYS A 705 14.50 10.50 -25.96
CA LYS A 705 14.59 9.04 -25.79
C LYS A 705 15.14 8.70 -24.41
N GLU A 706 16.27 9.31 -24.07
CA GLU A 706 16.95 9.22 -22.79
C GLU A 706 16.10 9.83 -21.68
N LYS A 707 16.14 9.23 -20.49
CA LYS A 707 15.37 9.69 -19.31
C LYS A 707 16.23 10.59 -18.40
N PRO A 708 15.63 11.38 -17.49
CA PRO A 708 16.39 12.12 -16.47
C PRO A 708 17.29 11.20 -15.62
N LEU A 709 18.35 11.73 -15.02
CA LEU A 709 19.34 10.95 -14.26
C LEU A 709 18.71 10.14 -13.13
N PHE A 710 17.72 10.69 -12.43
CA PHE A 710 17.08 10.00 -11.31
C PHE A 710 16.27 8.75 -11.74
N TRP A 711 15.97 8.57 -13.03
CA TRP A 711 15.28 7.38 -13.53
C TRP A 711 16.04 6.07 -13.27
N LYS A 712 17.36 6.13 -13.07
CA LYS A 712 18.17 4.98 -12.64
C LYS A 712 17.71 4.36 -11.32
N TYR A 713 17.06 5.14 -10.46
CA TYR A 713 16.64 4.68 -9.14
C TYR A 713 15.12 4.47 -9.02
N VAL A 714 14.31 5.19 -9.80
CA VAL A 714 12.85 5.01 -9.80
C VAL A 714 12.35 3.95 -10.80
N SER A 715 13.15 3.62 -11.83
CA SER A 715 12.81 2.59 -12.82
C SER A 715 13.19 1.19 -12.36
N GLN A 716 12.34 0.20 -12.66
CA GLN A 716 12.68 -1.23 -12.50
C GLN A 716 13.55 -1.77 -13.65
N ASN A 717 13.69 -1.01 -14.75
CA ASN A 717 14.52 -1.39 -15.89
C ASN A 717 15.98 -0.99 -15.64
N ARG A 718 16.88 -1.99 -15.60
CA ARG A 718 18.33 -1.79 -15.36
C ARG A 718 19.07 -1.25 -16.57
N ASP A 719 18.55 -1.44 -17.77
CA ASP A 719 19.18 -1.03 -19.04
C ASP A 719 18.65 0.33 -19.51
N ILE A 720 18.22 1.18 -18.56
CA ILE A 720 17.64 2.49 -18.88
C ILE A 720 18.73 3.49 -19.25
N GLU A 721 18.61 4.08 -20.44
CA GLU A 721 19.45 5.19 -20.89
C GLU A 721 18.99 6.48 -20.22
N THR A 722 19.92 7.20 -19.59
CA THR A 722 19.65 8.47 -18.91
C THR A 722 20.58 9.59 -19.36
N THR A 723 20.07 10.81 -19.39
CA THR A 723 20.82 12.05 -19.64
C THR A 723 20.42 13.12 -18.62
N LYS A 724 21.22 14.18 -18.52
CA LYS A 724 20.95 15.31 -17.60
C LYS A 724 19.77 16.14 -18.10
N TYR A 725 18.86 16.46 -17.18
CA TYR A 725 17.80 17.44 -17.33
C TYR A 725 17.99 18.56 -16.31
N ASP A 726 17.67 19.80 -16.68
CA ASP A 726 17.55 20.89 -15.71
C ASP A 726 16.18 20.86 -15.04
N CYS A 727 16.00 19.91 -14.12
CA CYS A 727 14.75 19.69 -13.40
C CYS A 727 14.99 19.37 -11.91
N PRO A 728 14.00 19.60 -11.02
CA PRO A 728 14.16 19.48 -9.56
C PRO A 728 14.78 18.15 -9.10
N MET A 729 14.35 17.04 -9.69
CA MET A 729 14.82 15.71 -9.30
C MET A 729 16.24 15.40 -9.77
N ASP A 730 16.67 15.94 -10.91
CA ASP A 730 18.08 15.82 -11.36
C ASP A 730 18.99 16.74 -10.54
N LEU A 731 18.51 17.92 -10.13
CA LEU A 731 19.21 18.78 -9.17
C LEU A 731 19.42 18.06 -7.82
N LEU A 732 18.39 17.37 -7.31
CA LEU A 732 18.51 16.54 -6.12
C LEU A 732 19.51 15.39 -6.31
N PHE A 733 19.48 14.74 -7.47
CA PHE A 733 20.43 13.68 -7.81
C PHE A 733 21.88 14.20 -7.75
N GLU A 734 22.15 15.36 -8.34
CA GLU A 734 23.47 15.98 -8.38
C GLU A 734 23.94 16.35 -6.98
N GLU A 735 23.08 17.01 -6.20
CA GLU A 735 23.37 17.43 -4.83
C GLU A 735 23.78 16.24 -3.94
N MET A 736 23.01 15.15 -4.01
CA MET A 736 23.28 13.95 -3.22
C MET A 736 24.42 13.08 -3.77
N THR A 737 24.88 13.35 -4.99
CA THR A 737 26.08 12.70 -5.58
C THR A 737 27.35 13.43 -5.16
N GLY A 738 27.27 14.75 -4.92
CA GLY A 738 28.38 15.59 -4.51
C GLY A 738 28.76 15.51 -3.02
N LEU A 739 28.23 14.54 -2.26
CA LEU A 739 28.55 14.39 -0.83
C LEU A 739 30.04 14.04 -0.61
N SER A 740 30.63 14.61 0.44
CA SER A 740 31.99 14.32 0.89
C SER A 740 32.20 12.84 1.23
N TYR A 741 33.42 12.34 1.05
CA TYR A 741 33.80 11.01 1.54
C TYR A 741 33.95 11.02 3.07
N ALA A 742 33.80 9.84 3.68
CA ALA A 742 34.07 9.67 5.10
C ALA A 742 35.57 9.79 5.41
N ASP A 743 35.88 10.14 6.65
CA ASP A 743 37.25 10.26 7.12
C ASP A 743 38.01 8.92 7.06
N ARG A 744 39.33 8.97 6.81
CA ARG A 744 40.17 7.78 6.73
C ARG A 744 40.43 7.21 8.13
N LYS A 745 40.17 5.91 8.30
CA LYS A 745 40.48 5.13 9.53
C LYS A 745 41.39 3.94 9.22
N ASN A 746 42.24 3.56 10.17
CA ASN A 746 43.08 2.37 10.11
C ASN A 746 42.24 1.08 10.11
N ASP A 747 42.76 -0.01 9.54
CA ASP A 747 42.04 -1.29 9.45
C ASP A 747 42.52 -2.27 10.51
N ILE A 748 41.58 -2.85 11.27
CA ILE A 748 41.84 -3.93 12.21
C ILE A 748 41.25 -5.23 11.63
N PRO A 749 42.05 -6.31 11.46
CA PRO A 749 41.52 -7.62 11.10
C PRO A 749 40.56 -8.15 12.17
N ILE A 750 39.35 -8.61 11.78
CA ILE A 750 38.35 -9.16 12.73
C ILE A 750 38.89 -10.31 13.60
N LYS A 751 39.87 -11.07 13.09
CA LYS A 751 40.51 -12.17 13.83
C LYS A 751 41.24 -11.67 15.09
N ASP A 752 41.71 -10.43 15.08
CA ASP A 752 42.48 -9.84 16.17
C ASP A 752 41.56 -9.42 17.34
N LEU A 753 40.25 -9.37 17.08
CA LEU A 753 39.21 -9.14 18.08
C LEU A 753 38.64 -10.44 18.68
N LEU A 754 39.13 -11.62 18.29
CA LEU A 754 38.62 -12.90 18.78
C LEU A 754 39.40 -13.41 20.01
N VAL A 755 38.68 -13.96 20.99
CA VAL A 755 39.28 -14.69 22.12
C VAL A 755 39.76 -16.06 21.61
N ASN A 756 41.04 -16.37 21.78
CA ASN A 756 41.64 -17.60 21.26
C ASN A 756 41.23 -18.83 22.08
N TYR A 757 40.79 -19.88 21.39
CA TYR A 757 40.51 -21.22 21.93
C TYR A 757 41.23 -22.30 21.11
N ASP A 758 41.52 -23.46 21.70
CA ASP A 758 42.11 -24.59 20.95
C ASP A 758 41.07 -25.19 19.99
N ILE A 759 41.39 -25.16 18.70
CA ILE A 759 40.54 -25.67 17.62
C ILE A 759 40.48 -27.21 17.63
N LYS A 760 41.42 -27.89 18.31
CA LYS A 760 41.43 -29.36 18.40
C LYS A 760 40.22 -29.91 19.16
N ASP A 761 39.69 -29.15 20.10
CA ASP A 761 38.56 -29.54 20.95
C ASP A 761 37.19 -29.18 20.34
N SER A 762 37.19 -28.64 19.11
CA SER A 762 35.96 -28.27 18.41
C SER A 762 35.23 -29.49 17.80
N LEU A 763 33.90 -29.47 17.88
CA LEU A 763 33.07 -30.52 17.28
C LEU A 763 32.90 -30.30 15.77
N ARG A 764 33.87 -30.77 14.97
CA ARG A 764 33.88 -30.61 13.50
C ARG A 764 32.56 -30.98 12.80
N ARG A 765 31.88 -32.04 13.26
CA ARG A 765 30.55 -32.43 12.71
C ARG A 765 29.48 -31.37 12.96
N GLN A 766 29.51 -30.72 14.12
CA GLN A 766 28.59 -29.64 14.47
C GLN A 766 28.88 -28.39 13.65
N GLU A 767 30.16 -28.04 13.46
CA GLU A 767 30.56 -26.94 12.58
C GLU A 767 30.02 -27.13 11.17
N SER A 768 30.28 -28.28 10.54
CA SER A 768 29.78 -28.61 9.20
C SER A 768 28.25 -28.54 9.12
N ARG A 769 27.56 -28.95 10.19
CA ARG A 769 26.10 -28.87 10.26
C ARG A 769 25.60 -27.42 10.31
N VAL A 770 26.22 -26.56 11.12
CA VAL A 770 25.87 -25.13 11.19
C VAL A 770 26.12 -24.44 9.84
N PHE A 771 27.31 -24.67 9.25
CA PHE A 771 27.63 -24.15 7.92
C PHE A 771 26.61 -24.60 6.87
N SER A 772 26.28 -25.89 6.83
CA SER A 772 25.28 -26.40 5.88
C SER A 772 23.88 -25.81 6.10
N TYR A 773 23.44 -25.58 7.34
CA TYR A 773 22.16 -24.93 7.60
C TYR A 773 22.15 -23.49 7.08
N VAL A 774 23.21 -22.73 7.30
CA VAL A 774 23.30 -21.34 6.85
C VAL A 774 23.48 -21.25 5.34
N GLU A 775 24.29 -22.11 4.71
CA GLU A 775 24.39 -22.17 3.25
C GLU A 775 23.04 -22.50 2.60
N ASN A 776 22.31 -23.48 3.15
CA ASN A 776 20.97 -23.82 2.69
C ASN A 776 19.96 -22.70 2.95
N MET A 777 20.08 -21.97 4.05
CA MET A 777 19.26 -20.78 4.35
C MET A 777 19.52 -19.68 3.33
N VAL A 778 20.78 -19.30 3.11
CA VAL A 778 21.19 -18.27 2.16
C VAL A 778 20.76 -18.65 0.74
N SER A 779 20.96 -19.91 0.35
CA SER A 779 20.50 -20.45 -0.93
C SER A 779 18.99 -20.30 -1.11
N LYS A 780 18.19 -20.70 -0.11
CA LYS A 780 16.72 -20.55 -0.15
C LYS A 780 16.26 -19.09 -0.16
N ILE A 781 16.94 -18.20 0.55
CA ILE A 781 16.66 -16.76 0.55
C ILE A 781 16.98 -16.16 -0.82
N ASN A 782 18.15 -16.47 -1.39
CA ASN A 782 18.54 -15.98 -2.72
C ASN A 782 17.58 -16.49 -3.80
N ASN A 783 17.18 -17.77 -3.72
CA ASN A 783 16.16 -18.34 -4.61
C ASN A 783 14.79 -17.66 -4.42
N THR A 784 14.46 -17.22 -3.21
CA THR A 784 13.23 -16.48 -2.91
C THR A 784 13.25 -15.09 -3.54
N TYR A 785 14.36 -14.35 -3.44
CA TYR A 785 14.53 -13.07 -4.14
C TYR A 785 14.59 -13.20 -5.67
N ALA A 786 15.02 -14.35 -6.19
CA ALA A 786 14.99 -14.66 -7.62
C ALA A 786 13.61 -15.16 -8.10
N SER A 787 12.65 -15.40 -7.20
CA SER A 787 11.32 -15.89 -7.54
C SER A 787 10.36 -14.76 -7.89
N ASN A 788 9.35 -15.06 -8.71
CA ASN A 788 8.27 -14.12 -9.07
C ASN A 788 7.21 -13.98 -7.95
N LEU A 789 7.65 -13.61 -6.75
CA LEU A 789 6.78 -13.35 -5.60
C LEU A 789 6.47 -11.85 -5.48
N THR A 790 5.37 -11.50 -4.81
CA THR A 790 5.20 -10.10 -4.35
C THR A 790 6.17 -9.80 -3.22
N GLU A 791 6.42 -8.52 -2.92
CA GLU A 791 7.26 -8.09 -1.80
C GLU A 791 6.77 -8.71 -0.47
N GLU A 792 5.48 -8.57 -0.15
CA GLU A 792 4.89 -9.23 1.03
C GLU A 792 5.07 -10.77 1.08
N GLU A 793 5.01 -11.44 -0.07
CA GLU A 793 5.18 -12.90 -0.15
C GLU A 793 6.65 -13.28 0.04
N THR A 794 7.55 -12.45 -0.50
CA THR A 794 9.01 -12.56 -0.34
C THR A 794 9.36 -12.42 1.12
N ASP A 795 8.87 -11.38 1.79
CA ASP A 795 9.14 -11.12 3.21
C ASP A 795 8.62 -12.24 4.10
N ARG A 796 7.36 -12.68 3.91
CA ARG A 796 6.81 -13.82 4.67
C ARG A 796 7.61 -15.09 4.47
N ARG A 797 8.09 -15.34 3.24
CA ARG A 797 8.88 -16.53 2.92
C ARG A 797 10.29 -16.44 3.50
N VAL A 798 10.93 -15.28 3.45
CA VAL A 798 12.22 -15.03 4.07
C VAL A 798 12.12 -15.19 5.59
N ASP A 799 11.10 -14.59 6.22
CA ASP A 799 10.80 -14.75 7.65
C ASP A 799 10.64 -16.24 8.04
N ASP A 800 9.85 -16.99 7.27
CA ASP A 800 9.65 -18.43 7.51
C ASP A 800 10.94 -19.24 7.32
N ILE A 801 11.78 -18.90 6.34
CA ILE A 801 13.07 -19.54 6.12
C ILE A 801 14.00 -19.25 7.31
N VAL A 802 14.14 -17.99 7.71
CA VAL A 802 14.99 -17.57 8.83
C VAL A 802 14.55 -18.27 10.12
N LYS A 803 13.26 -18.22 10.46
CA LYS A 803 12.70 -18.88 11.64
C LYS A 803 12.89 -20.40 11.62
N TYR A 804 12.74 -21.03 10.44
CA TYR A 804 12.97 -22.47 10.30
C TYR A 804 14.42 -22.84 10.65
N TYR A 805 15.41 -22.20 10.04
CA TYR A 805 16.81 -22.56 10.30
C TYR A 805 17.27 -22.15 11.69
N LYS A 806 16.81 -20.99 12.20
CA LYS A 806 17.02 -20.58 13.58
C LYS A 806 16.56 -21.66 14.56
N PHE A 807 15.33 -22.17 14.40
CA PHE A 807 14.78 -23.23 15.26
C PHE A 807 15.65 -24.50 15.32
N TYR A 808 16.33 -24.89 14.24
CA TYR A 808 17.22 -26.06 14.25
C TYR A 808 18.61 -25.75 14.80
N ILE A 809 19.12 -24.53 14.59
CA ILE A 809 20.42 -24.10 15.12
C ILE A 809 20.33 -23.88 16.63
N ASP A 810 19.25 -23.27 17.13
CA ASP A 810 18.99 -23.04 18.56
C ASP A 810 18.99 -24.35 19.38
N LYS A 811 18.76 -25.50 18.75
CA LYS A 811 18.76 -26.82 19.40
C LYS A 811 20.13 -27.47 19.49
N LEU A 812 21.16 -26.90 18.88
CA LEU A 812 22.52 -27.43 18.90
C LEU A 812 23.24 -26.90 20.14
N LYS A 813 23.68 -27.76 21.07
CA LYS A 813 24.51 -27.32 22.21
C LYS A 813 25.93 -27.00 21.71
N MET A 814 26.30 -25.73 21.62
CA MET A 814 27.60 -25.27 21.10
C MET A 814 28.58 -24.92 22.22
N SER A 815 29.87 -25.26 22.05
CA SER A 815 30.96 -24.90 22.96
C SER A 815 31.71 -23.63 22.51
N ASN A 816 32.53 -23.05 23.38
CA ASN A 816 33.39 -21.89 23.06
C ASN A 816 34.34 -22.18 21.90
N GLU A 817 34.96 -23.35 21.90
CA GLU A 817 35.93 -23.83 20.91
C GLU A 817 35.26 -23.98 19.54
N THR A 818 34.03 -24.51 19.53
CA THR A 818 33.22 -24.67 18.32
C THR A 818 32.79 -23.31 17.75
N MET A 819 32.39 -22.35 18.61
CA MET A 819 32.07 -20.98 18.20
C MET A 819 33.30 -20.28 17.61
N TYR A 820 34.43 -20.31 18.30
CA TYR A 820 35.70 -19.74 17.85
C TYR A 820 36.15 -20.32 16.50
N ALA A 821 36.09 -21.64 16.32
CA ALA A 821 36.46 -22.29 15.07
C ALA A 821 35.59 -21.85 13.88
N ILE A 822 34.28 -21.61 14.10
CA ILE A 822 33.37 -21.08 13.07
C ILE A 822 33.75 -19.63 12.72
N LEU A 823 33.98 -18.77 13.72
CA LEU A 823 34.36 -17.36 13.53
C LEU A 823 35.73 -17.20 12.84
N LEU A 824 36.71 -18.04 13.21
CA LEU A 824 38.03 -18.05 12.58
C LEU A 824 37.99 -18.55 11.13
N LYS A 825 37.12 -19.51 10.81
CA LYS A 825 36.88 -19.90 9.40
C LYS A 825 36.23 -18.78 8.60
N LEU A 826 35.35 -17.99 9.23
CA LEU A 826 34.73 -16.83 8.62
C LEU A 826 35.72 -15.72 8.31
N SER A 827 36.67 -15.43 9.21
CA SER A 827 37.69 -14.40 8.96
C SER A 827 38.61 -14.73 7.77
N LYS A 828 38.69 -16.01 7.38
CA LYS A 828 39.43 -16.50 6.22
C LYS A 828 38.58 -16.61 4.94
N ASN A 829 37.25 -16.49 5.03
CA ASN A 829 36.33 -16.73 3.92
C ASN A 829 36.14 -15.44 3.09
N LYS A 830 36.32 -15.54 1.76
CA LYS A 830 36.20 -14.39 0.83
C LYS A 830 34.76 -13.95 0.53
N LYS A 831 33.74 -14.64 1.05
CA LYS A 831 32.31 -14.37 0.76
C LYS A 831 31.63 -13.58 1.89
N ASP A 832 31.87 -12.28 1.95
CA ASP A 832 31.39 -11.36 3.01
C ASP A 832 29.88 -11.46 3.31
N LYS A 833 29.02 -11.61 2.29
CA LYS A 833 27.55 -11.66 2.48
C LYS A 833 27.08 -12.91 3.22
N ILE A 834 27.80 -14.03 3.07
CA ILE A 834 27.54 -15.26 3.82
C ILE A 834 28.04 -15.09 5.26
N ALA A 835 29.19 -14.41 5.43
CA ALA A 835 29.76 -14.11 6.74
C ALA A 835 28.79 -13.29 7.62
N SER A 836 28.30 -12.13 7.16
CA SER A 836 27.40 -11.29 7.98
C SER A 836 26.10 -12.01 8.38
N ARG A 837 25.55 -12.85 7.50
CA ARG A 837 24.34 -13.65 7.80
C ARG A 837 24.63 -14.80 8.76
N LEU A 838 25.76 -15.49 8.62
CA LEU A 838 26.16 -16.53 9.56
C LEU A 838 26.39 -15.94 10.96
N LEU A 839 27.11 -14.81 11.05
CA LEU A 839 27.32 -14.09 12.30
C LEU A 839 25.98 -13.67 12.94
N SER A 840 25.04 -13.13 12.16
CA SER A 840 23.73 -12.73 12.67
C SER A 840 22.92 -13.92 13.22
N VAL A 841 22.95 -15.07 12.53
CA VAL A 841 22.27 -16.29 13.02
C VAL A 841 22.93 -16.85 14.27
N LEU A 842 24.27 -16.86 14.35
CA LEU A 842 25.00 -17.30 15.55
C LEU A 842 24.70 -16.40 16.74
N HIS A 843 24.70 -15.08 16.53
CA HIS A 843 24.30 -14.10 17.53
C HIS A 843 22.85 -14.29 17.98
N ALA A 844 21.91 -14.46 17.05
CA ALA A 844 20.49 -14.60 17.36
C ALA A 844 20.14 -15.94 18.05
N SER A 845 20.96 -16.97 17.89
CA SER A 845 20.77 -18.31 18.47
C SER A 845 21.54 -18.54 19.76
N HIS A 846 22.75 -17.99 19.86
CA HIS A 846 23.71 -18.23 20.95
C HIS A 846 24.35 -16.91 21.42
N LYS A 847 23.54 -15.86 21.65
CA LYS A 847 24.01 -14.47 21.90
C LYS A 847 25.20 -14.38 22.86
N ASN A 848 25.07 -14.93 24.06
CA ASN A 848 26.11 -14.79 25.10
C ASN A 848 27.41 -15.50 24.70
N LEU A 849 27.31 -16.72 24.15
CA LEU A 849 28.45 -17.49 23.66
C LEU A 849 29.13 -16.82 22.46
N PHE A 850 28.34 -16.19 21.60
CA PHE A 850 28.84 -15.45 20.45
C PHE A 850 29.61 -14.21 20.89
N LEU A 851 29.07 -13.41 21.82
CA LEU A 851 29.74 -12.20 22.32
C LEU A 851 31.00 -12.54 23.12
N SER A 852 30.99 -13.61 23.93
CA SER A 852 32.18 -14.04 24.68
C SER A 852 33.32 -14.55 23.80
N ALA A 853 33.07 -14.82 22.51
CA ALA A 853 34.11 -15.16 21.55
C ALA A 853 34.87 -13.94 21.02
N PHE A 854 34.43 -12.72 21.35
CA PHE A 854 35.13 -11.47 21.05
C PHE A 854 35.79 -10.90 22.31
N SER A 855 36.97 -10.30 22.18
CA SER A 855 37.65 -9.62 23.30
C SER A 855 36.77 -8.46 23.80
N SER A 856 36.69 -8.30 25.12
CA SER A 856 35.96 -7.17 25.71
C SER A 856 36.80 -5.90 25.68
N LYS A 857 36.16 -4.74 25.72
CA LYS A 857 36.81 -3.42 25.84
C LYS A 857 37.88 -3.32 26.95
N PHE A 858 37.75 -4.12 28.01
CA PHE A 858 38.65 -4.08 29.18
C PHE A 858 39.83 -5.07 29.12
N THR A 859 39.94 -5.88 28.07
CA THR A 859 40.97 -6.93 27.96
C THR A 859 42.27 -6.49 27.28
N HIS A 860 42.35 -5.22 26.81
CA HIS A 860 43.54 -4.63 26.19
C HIS A 860 44.25 -3.56 27.06
N LEU A 861 43.89 -3.48 28.35
CA LEU A 861 44.63 -2.72 29.37
C LEU A 861 45.64 -3.60 30.10
#